data_AF-A0A7X0HF46-F1
#
_entry.id   AF-A0A7X0HF46-F1
#
_cell.length_a   1.000
_cell.length_b   1.000
_cell.length_c   1.000
_cell.angle_alpha   90.00
_cell.angle_beta   90.00
_cell.angle_gamma   90.00
#
_symmetry.space_group_name_H-M   'P 1'
#
loop_
_entity.id
_entity.type
_entity.pdbx_description
1 polymer ?
#
loop_
_entity_poly.entity_id
_entity_poly.type
_entity_poly.pdbx_seq_one_letter_code
_entity_poly.pdbx_strand_id
1 'polypeptide(L)'
;MPQPPPDVPHPEVIRTDRLDLLPLAVEHATEMTGVLADPALHAFIGGEPLSADALRARYERLVRGTPDPSAGRFNWVVRLRDEGCLAGTVQATTADGHAEVSWVLGTAWQGRGLAAEAARGLVGWLSAHTGIIEVRAHIHPDHHASAAVAGSAGLSPSGQWQNGERRWTRNTRSDAVSPAASEATARAVAATLSATATSPEATPDASARAVVAAPSGSVAPALPETVVSTGRIGGLRPAPGVRAFLGIPYAAPPFGPRRFRSPQPPEPWDGVRDCTAFGPVCPQSAELPGAPSWSLGEEDVLSLNVWAPERRSRDGRQPETLPVLVWIHGGAYTFGSSAQPDFDGTALARAGLVVVTVNYRLGFEGFGHIPGGGAAHPDNRGLLDQAAALRWVRANIASFGGDPQRVTVAGQSAGATSATCLMLMDEARGLFRRAVAHSAVGPCFSPGTATEYTRRIAAAAGVPATAEGLLAASAQDLVAASDAVVESLRRDPGSGAAHYDPVLYGPVADGTVLPADPLAALASPAAAEIDLLVCHTTEEFWLMDAVDGCAKVTTEAELATFQADFRLPDALVDAYRCRLPDAPVLDVYLALLGDLTFAEYSNRVADAHTRAGGRTHLSRFARTRSDAAGRPLVRAWHCADVPFAFGTHRDPRLEFLVGGPPTRADDELSARLIRTWADFAATGDPGWQLHDGTDAGPVRIWGAPTASAPPRALWREVDYAPVTWDLVSRTGGSASVAGSDVIAPAEDGRSAPVSGFPDRVPGA
;
A
#
# COMPACT_ATOMS: atom_id res chain seq x y z
N MET A 1 -36.59 -38.96 -25.41
CA MET A 1 -35.44 -38.03 -25.53
C MET A 1 -34.28 -38.64 -24.78
N PRO A 2 -33.05 -38.66 -25.34
CA PRO A 2 -31.89 -39.08 -24.55
C PRO A 2 -31.69 -38.05 -23.43
N GLN A 3 -31.43 -38.52 -22.21
CA GLN A 3 -31.06 -37.63 -21.11
C GLN A 3 -29.72 -36.97 -21.40
N PRO A 4 -29.53 -35.69 -21.06
CA PRO A 4 -28.24 -35.02 -21.19
C PRO A 4 -27.19 -35.74 -20.32
N PRO A 5 -25.90 -35.73 -20.72
CA PRO A 5 -24.82 -36.32 -19.94
C PRO A 5 -24.77 -35.71 -18.52
N PRO A 6 -24.39 -36.47 -17.48
CA PRO A 6 -24.63 -36.16 -16.06
C PRO A 6 -23.81 -34.99 -15.47
N ASP A 7 -23.13 -34.18 -16.28
CA ASP A 7 -22.19 -33.13 -15.80
C ASP A 7 -22.37 -31.75 -16.48
N VAL A 8 -23.45 -31.54 -17.26
CA VAL A 8 -23.74 -30.22 -17.83
C VAL A 8 -24.58 -29.40 -16.83
N PRO A 9 -24.12 -28.22 -16.37
CA PRO A 9 -24.84 -27.38 -15.42
C PRO A 9 -26.25 -27.03 -15.91
N HIS A 10 -27.23 -26.89 -15.02
CA HIS A 10 -28.55 -26.31 -15.34
C HIS A 10 -28.65 -24.90 -14.77
N PRO A 11 -29.22 -23.91 -15.49
CA PRO A 11 -29.24 -22.52 -15.02
C PRO A 11 -30.16 -22.37 -13.80
N GLU A 12 -29.57 -22.16 -12.63
CA GLU A 12 -30.26 -21.90 -11.36
C GLU A 12 -30.17 -20.42 -10.97
N VAL A 13 -30.95 -19.99 -9.98
CA VAL A 13 -30.84 -18.64 -9.42
C VAL A 13 -29.56 -18.55 -8.58
N ILE A 14 -28.66 -17.64 -8.94
CA ILE A 14 -27.44 -17.37 -8.16
C ILE A 14 -27.71 -16.16 -7.27
N ARG A 15 -27.58 -16.34 -5.94
CA ARG A 15 -27.78 -15.25 -4.96
C ARG A 15 -26.44 -14.73 -4.47
N THR A 16 -26.30 -13.40 -4.48
CA THR A 16 -25.19 -12.68 -3.86
C THR A 16 -25.74 -11.76 -2.76
N ASP A 17 -24.88 -10.92 -2.19
CA ASP A 17 -25.22 -9.99 -1.11
C ASP A 17 -26.39 -9.08 -1.51
N ARG A 18 -26.29 -8.42 -2.67
CA ARG A 18 -27.27 -7.43 -3.17
C ARG A 18 -28.07 -7.91 -4.38
N LEU A 19 -27.60 -8.94 -5.09
CA LEU A 19 -28.14 -9.35 -6.39
C LEU A 19 -28.77 -10.73 -6.35
N ASP A 20 -29.80 -10.91 -7.19
CA ASP A 20 -30.27 -12.20 -7.63
C ASP A 20 -30.00 -12.31 -9.15
N LEU A 21 -29.16 -13.25 -9.56
CA LEU A 21 -28.98 -13.58 -10.98
C LEU A 21 -30.07 -14.58 -11.35
N LEU A 22 -31.08 -14.11 -12.06
CA LEU A 22 -32.25 -14.92 -12.43
C LEU A 22 -32.03 -15.55 -13.82
N PRO A 23 -32.29 -16.86 -14.02
CA PRO A 23 -32.28 -17.44 -15.36
C PRO A 23 -33.12 -16.60 -16.32
N LEU A 24 -32.55 -16.29 -17.48
CA LEU A 24 -33.18 -15.40 -18.44
C LEU A 24 -34.51 -16.00 -18.93
N ALA A 25 -35.57 -15.20 -18.87
CA ALA A 25 -36.91 -15.52 -19.38
C ALA A 25 -37.32 -14.45 -20.41
N VAL A 26 -38.21 -14.80 -21.34
CA VAL A 26 -38.62 -13.92 -22.44
C VAL A 26 -39.31 -12.66 -21.92
N GLU A 27 -39.99 -12.77 -20.79
CA GLU A 27 -40.72 -11.70 -20.12
C GLU A 27 -39.79 -10.58 -19.63
N HIS A 28 -38.52 -10.88 -19.33
CA HIS A 28 -37.54 -9.88 -18.93
C HIS A 28 -37.20 -8.88 -20.05
N ALA A 29 -37.49 -9.19 -21.31
CA ALA A 29 -37.14 -8.34 -22.44
C ALA A 29 -37.77 -6.94 -22.34
N THR A 30 -38.98 -6.81 -21.79
CA THR A 30 -39.66 -5.52 -21.68
C THR A 30 -38.90 -4.56 -20.78
N GLU A 31 -38.50 -5.00 -19.58
CA GLU A 31 -37.74 -4.18 -18.64
C GLU A 31 -36.29 -3.98 -19.10
N MET A 32 -35.65 -5.05 -19.61
CA MET A 32 -34.27 -5.00 -20.09
C MET A 32 -34.08 -4.12 -21.34
N THR A 33 -35.14 -3.81 -22.08
CA THR A 33 -35.08 -2.83 -23.18
C THR A 33 -34.67 -1.46 -22.66
N GLY A 34 -35.21 -1.03 -21.52
CA GLY A 34 -34.82 0.23 -20.89
C GLY A 34 -33.40 0.19 -20.30
N VAL A 35 -33.03 -0.95 -19.69
CA VAL A 35 -31.71 -1.16 -19.09
C VAL A 35 -30.58 -1.09 -20.15
N LEU A 36 -30.83 -1.59 -21.36
CA LEU A 36 -29.85 -1.68 -22.45
C LEU A 36 -30.02 -0.61 -23.53
N ALA A 37 -30.84 0.42 -23.27
CA ALA A 37 -31.20 1.44 -24.25
C ALA A 37 -30.07 2.42 -24.58
N ASP A 38 -29.08 2.57 -23.68
CA ASP A 38 -28.00 3.55 -23.83
C ASP A 38 -27.01 3.10 -24.92
N PRO A 39 -26.85 3.86 -26.03
CA PRO A 39 -25.88 3.54 -27.08
C PRO A 39 -24.44 3.41 -26.58
N ALA A 40 -24.07 4.12 -25.50
CA ALA A 40 -22.71 4.05 -24.94
C ALA A 40 -22.34 2.63 -24.48
N LEU A 41 -23.32 1.80 -24.10
CA LEU A 41 -23.07 0.39 -23.76
C LEU A 41 -22.54 -0.41 -24.96
N HIS A 42 -22.96 -0.04 -26.18
CA HIS A 42 -22.69 -0.80 -27.40
C HIS A 42 -21.35 -0.48 -28.04
N ALA A 43 -20.63 0.53 -27.53
CA ALA A 43 -19.28 0.90 -27.98
C ALA A 43 -18.29 -0.28 -27.88
N PHE A 44 -18.42 -1.13 -26.85
CA PHE A 44 -17.51 -2.26 -26.62
C PHE A 44 -18.15 -3.63 -26.78
N ILE A 45 -19.48 -3.77 -26.62
CA ILE A 45 -20.18 -5.05 -26.84
C ILE A 45 -20.65 -5.24 -28.30
N GLY A 46 -20.57 -4.18 -29.11
CA GLY A 46 -20.94 -4.16 -30.52
C GLY A 46 -22.44 -4.14 -30.80
N GLY A 47 -22.84 -3.46 -31.88
CA GLY A 47 -24.23 -3.33 -32.32
C GLY A 47 -24.87 -2.02 -31.89
N GLU A 48 -26.20 -1.99 -31.89
CA GLU A 48 -27.01 -0.84 -31.48
C GLU A 48 -28.11 -1.31 -30.51
N PRO A 49 -28.65 -0.42 -29.66
CA PRO A 49 -29.78 -0.75 -28.79
C PRO A 49 -30.93 -1.39 -29.56
N LEU A 50 -31.41 -2.55 -29.08
CA LEU A 50 -32.49 -3.28 -29.72
C LEU A 50 -33.85 -2.70 -29.32
N SER A 51 -34.81 -2.71 -30.26
CA SER A 51 -36.22 -2.48 -29.93
C SER A 51 -36.75 -3.59 -29.02
N ALA A 52 -37.83 -3.32 -28.28
CA ALA A 52 -38.44 -4.30 -27.38
C ALA A 52 -38.79 -5.62 -28.09
N ASP A 53 -39.34 -5.55 -29.31
CA ASP A 53 -39.67 -6.74 -30.11
C ASP A 53 -38.41 -7.50 -30.55
N ALA A 54 -37.35 -6.79 -30.94
CA ALA A 54 -36.09 -7.40 -31.34
C ALA A 54 -35.35 -8.04 -30.15
N LEU A 55 -35.39 -7.40 -28.97
CA LEU A 55 -34.83 -7.96 -27.73
C LEU A 55 -35.63 -9.18 -27.26
N ARG A 56 -36.96 -9.13 -27.36
CA ARG A 56 -37.85 -10.28 -27.08
C ARG A 56 -37.52 -11.46 -27.99
N ALA A 57 -37.42 -11.24 -29.30
CA ALA A 57 -37.03 -12.28 -30.26
C ALA A 57 -35.61 -12.82 -29.98
N ARG A 58 -34.69 -11.99 -29.50
CA ARG A 58 -33.35 -12.42 -29.04
C ARG A 58 -33.45 -13.30 -27.81
N TYR A 59 -34.25 -12.93 -26.81
CA TYR A 59 -34.44 -13.71 -25.58
C TYR A 59 -35.11 -15.05 -25.88
N GLU A 60 -36.09 -15.12 -26.78
CA GLU A 60 -36.66 -16.38 -27.26
C GLU A 60 -35.61 -17.33 -27.86
N ARG A 61 -34.62 -16.79 -28.58
CA ARG A 61 -33.50 -17.60 -29.09
C ARG A 61 -32.56 -18.05 -27.97
N LEU A 62 -32.26 -17.18 -27.00
CA LEU A 62 -31.38 -17.51 -25.88
C LEU A 62 -31.98 -18.54 -24.93
N VAL A 63 -33.30 -18.47 -24.68
CA VAL A 63 -34.04 -19.44 -23.84
C VAL A 63 -34.13 -20.81 -24.51
N ARG A 64 -34.19 -20.87 -25.85
CA ARG A 64 -34.20 -22.14 -26.59
C ARG A 64 -32.90 -22.94 -26.46
N GLY A 65 -31.80 -22.32 -25.99
CA GLY A 65 -30.51 -22.98 -25.76
C GLY A 65 -29.79 -23.41 -27.05
N THR A 66 -28.71 -24.18 -26.90
CA THR A 66 -27.91 -24.70 -28.01
C THR A 66 -28.36 -26.12 -28.37
N PRO A 67 -28.46 -26.51 -29.67
CA PRO A 67 -28.78 -27.88 -30.07
C PRO A 67 -27.63 -28.88 -29.85
N ASP A 68 -26.43 -28.40 -29.50
CA ASP A 68 -25.25 -29.21 -29.21
C ASP A 68 -25.30 -29.71 -27.75
N PRO A 69 -25.39 -31.04 -27.50
CA PRO A 69 -25.46 -31.60 -26.16
C PRO A 69 -24.13 -31.55 -25.39
N SER A 70 -23.01 -31.17 -26.03
CA SER A 70 -21.68 -31.06 -25.41
C SER A 70 -21.31 -29.65 -24.94
N ALA A 71 -22.09 -28.63 -25.34
CA ALA A 71 -21.85 -27.24 -25.00
C ALA A 71 -23.07 -26.61 -24.29
N GLY A 72 -22.84 -26.05 -23.10
CA GLY A 72 -23.87 -25.38 -22.31
C GLY A 72 -23.86 -23.88 -22.56
N ARG A 73 -25.00 -23.27 -22.87
CA ARG A 73 -25.12 -21.80 -22.96
C ARG A 73 -26.15 -21.30 -21.95
N PHE A 74 -25.70 -20.49 -21.02
CA PHE A 74 -26.48 -20.02 -19.89
C PHE A 74 -26.54 -18.50 -19.87
N ASN A 75 -27.71 -17.96 -19.54
CA ASN A 75 -27.96 -16.53 -19.54
C ASN A 75 -28.78 -16.17 -18.31
N TRP A 76 -28.36 -15.13 -17.60
CA TRP A 76 -29.07 -14.57 -16.46
C TRP A 76 -29.32 -13.08 -16.67
N VAL A 77 -30.42 -12.60 -16.09
CA VAL A 77 -30.63 -11.18 -15.83
C VAL A 77 -30.18 -10.87 -14.39
N VAL A 78 -29.57 -9.71 -14.19
CA VAL A 78 -29.12 -9.22 -12.89
C VAL A 78 -30.26 -8.44 -12.26
N ARG A 79 -30.83 -8.95 -11.16
CA ARG A 79 -31.84 -8.23 -10.38
C ARG A 79 -31.24 -7.65 -9.12
N LEU A 80 -31.47 -6.37 -8.87
CA LEU A 80 -31.08 -5.70 -7.62
C LEU A 80 -32.20 -5.89 -6.58
N ARG A 81 -31.88 -6.54 -5.46
CA ARG A 81 -32.90 -7.03 -4.51
C ARG A 81 -33.66 -5.90 -3.82
N ASP A 82 -32.95 -4.86 -3.41
CA ASP A 82 -33.52 -3.76 -2.62
C ASP A 82 -34.38 -2.81 -3.48
N GLU A 83 -34.06 -2.69 -4.77
CA GLU A 83 -34.78 -1.83 -5.71
C GLU A 83 -35.85 -2.58 -6.51
N GLY A 84 -35.82 -3.93 -6.49
CA GLY A 84 -36.80 -4.77 -7.17
C GLY A 84 -36.75 -4.69 -8.70
N CYS A 85 -35.67 -4.17 -9.28
CA CYS A 85 -35.51 -3.93 -10.72
C CYS A 85 -34.35 -4.73 -11.33
N LEU A 86 -34.38 -4.87 -12.65
CA LEU A 86 -33.29 -5.44 -13.45
C LEU A 86 -32.24 -4.36 -13.76
N ALA A 87 -30.97 -4.76 -13.71
CA ALA A 87 -29.82 -3.87 -13.86
C ALA A 87 -28.85 -4.30 -14.96
N GLY A 88 -28.98 -5.51 -15.52
CA GLY A 88 -28.04 -6.02 -16.51
C GLY A 88 -28.21 -7.50 -16.85
N THR A 89 -27.23 -8.07 -17.55
CA THR A 89 -27.13 -9.50 -17.85
C THR A 89 -25.75 -10.06 -17.54
N VAL A 90 -25.69 -11.33 -17.20
CA VAL A 90 -24.45 -12.12 -17.23
C VAL A 90 -24.67 -13.41 -18.00
N GLN A 91 -23.63 -13.90 -18.67
CA GLN A 91 -23.71 -15.08 -19.53
C GLN A 91 -22.51 -15.99 -19.32
N ALA A 92 -22.72 -17.29 -19.52
CA ALA A 92 -21.67 -18.29 -19.53
C ALA A 92 -21.87 -19.28 -20.69
N THR A 93 -20.80 -19.61 -21.40
CA THR A 93 -20.78 -20.68 -22.40
C THR A 93 -19.74 -21.72 -21.99
N THR A 94 -20.15 -22.97 -21.80
CA THR A 94 -19.28 -24.05 -21.35
C THR A 94 -19.01 -25.04 -22.48
N ALA A 95 -17.76 -25.42 -22.70
CA ALA A 95 -17.34 -26.43 -23.66
C ALA A 95 -15.99 -27.04 -23.24
N ASP A 96 -15.82 -28.36 -23.37
CA ASP A 96 -14.56 -29.07 -23.13
C ASP A 96 -13.88 -28.74 -21.78
N GLY A 97 -14.69 -28.56 -20.74
CA GLY A 97 -14.24 -28.19 -19.39
C GLY A 97 -13.84 -26.72 -19.21
N HIS A 98 -14.01 -25.88 -20.22
CA HIS A 98 -13.83 -24.44 -20.13
C HIS A 98 -15.17 -23.73 -20.02
N ALA A 99 -15.21 -22.58 -19.35
CA ALA A 99 -16.37 -21.70 -19.30
C ALA A 99 -15.99 -20.27 -19.72
N GLU A 100 -16.56 -19.76 -20.80
CA GLU A 100 -16.41 -18.36 -21.23
C GLU A 100 -17.54 -17.51 -20.63
N VAL A 101 -17.20 -16.44 -19.92
CA VAL A 101 -18.14 -15.56 -19.22
C VAL A 101 -18.16 -14.15 -19.77
N SER A 102 -19.32 -13.50 -19.68
CA SER A 102 -19.50 -12.07 -20.00
C SER A 102 -20.55 -11.42 -19.11
N TRP A 103 -20.49 -10.09 -18.99
CA TRP A 103 -21.40 -9.29 -18.18
C TRP A 103 -21.67 -7.94 -18.84
N VAL A 104 -22.89 -7.44 -18.68
CA VAL A 104 -23.31 -6.10 -19.14
C VAL A 104 -24.25 -5.52 -18.10
N LEU A 105 -23.93 -4.36 -17.55
CA LEU A 105 -24.80 -3.59 -16.64
C LEU A 105 -25.24 -2.32 -17.38
N GLY A 106 -26.51 -1.95 -17.24
CA GLY A 106 -27.03 -0.68 -17.78
C GLY A 106 -26.28 0.50 -17.17
N THR A 107 -26.10 1.60 -17.93
CA THR A 107 -25.26 2.74 -17.53
C THR A 107 -25.67 3.36 -16.20
N ALA A 108 -26.98 3.42 -15.90
CA ALA A 108 -27.51 3.92 -14.63
C ALA A 108 -27.09 3.12 -13.39
N TRP A 109 -26.60 1.89 -13.56
CA TRP A 109 -26.17 0.99 -12.48
C TRP A 109 -24.66 0.75 -12.43
N GLN A 110 -23.90 1.34 -13.35
CA GLN A 110 -22.43 1.25 -13.36
C GLN A 110 -21.82 2.08 -12.22
N GLY A 111 -20.55 1.82 -11.87
CA GLY A 111 -19.84 2.50 -10.77
C GLY A 111 -20.24 2.06 -9.34
N ARG A 112 -21.29 1.23 -9.19
CA ARG A 112 -21.80 0.74 -7.89
C ARG A 112 -21.22 -0.61 -7.44
N GLY A 113 -20.25 -1.14 -8.19
CA GLY A 113 -19.66 -2.47 -7.96
C GLY A 113 -20.58 -3.67 -8.29
N LEU A 114 -21.74 -3.44 -8.92
CA LEU A 114 -22.73 -4.49 -9.19
C LEU A 114 -22.24 -5.49 -10.25
N ALA A 115 -21.51 -5.04 -11.27
CA ALA A 115 -20.91 -5.92 -12.28
C ALA A 115 -19.87 -6.87 -11.66
N ALA A 116 -19.02 -6.36 -10.76
CA ALA A 116 -18.03 -7.15 -10.03
C ALA A 116 -18.68 -8.22 -9.14
N GLU A 117 -19.76 -7.85 -8.46
CA GLU A 117 -20.53 -8.80 -7.65
C GLU A 117 -21.23 -9.87 -8.49
N ALA A 118 -21.87 -9.49 -9.60
CA ALA A 118 -22.51 -10.43 -10.52
C ALA A 118 -21.49 -11.40 -11.15
N ALA A 119 -20.31 -10.89 -11.56
CA ALA A 119 -19.23 -11.71 -12.09
C ALA A 119 -18.65 -12.67 -11.04
N ARG A 120 -18.42 -12.22 -9.80
CA ARG A 120 -18.03 -13.11 -8.69
C ARG A 120 -19.04 -14.22 -8.44
N GLY A 121 -20.34 -13.88 -8.42
CA GLY A 121 -21.42 -14.85 -8.27
C GLY A 121 -21.41 -15.90 -9.38
N LEU A 122 -21.28 -15.48 -10.64
CA LEU A 122 -21.23 -16.38 -11.78
C LEU A 122 -19.99 -17.28 -11.78
N VAL A 123 -18.80 -16.72 -11.52
CA VAL A 123 -17.54 -17.48 -11.47
C VAL A 123 -17.54 -18.46 -10.29
N GLY A 124 -18.07 -18.05 -9.13
CA GLY A 124 -18.23 -18.94 -7.98
C GLY A 124 -19.16 -20.12 -8.29
N TRP A 125 -20.29 -19.85 -8.96
CA TRP A 125 -21.21 -20.90 -9.39
C TRP A 125 -20.57 -21.86 -10.40
N LEU A 126 -19.83 -21.36 -11.39
CA LEU A 126 -19.11 -22.20 -12.36
C LEU A 126 -18.01 -23.04 -11.70
N SER A 127 -17.29 -22.47 -10.72
CA SER A 127 -16.22 -23.15 -10.00
C SER A 127 -16.72 -24.29 -9.11
N ALA A 128 -18.00 -24.24 -8.70
CA ALA A 128 -18.63 -25.31 -7.93
C ALA A 128 -19.01 -26.54 -8.77
N HIS A 129 -18.96 -26.45 -10.11
CA HIS A 129 -19.28 -27.57 -11.01
C HIS A 129 -18.02 -28.33 -11.42
N THR A 130 -17.98 -29.64 -11.10
CA THR A 130 -16.82 -30.53 -11.30
C THR A 130 -16.34 -30.66 -12.74
N GLY A 131 -17.21 -30.35 -13.71
CA GLY A 131 -16.88 -30.36 -15.13
C GLY A 131 -16.07 -29.16 -15.61
N ILE A 132 -16.03 -28.04 -14.88
CA ILE A 132 -15.33 -26.82 -15.32
C ILE A 132 -13.96 -26.74 -14.65
N ILE A 133 -12.90 -26.68 -15.46
CA ILE A 133 -11.49 -26.65 -15.05
C ILE A 133 -10.86 -25.26 -15.21
N GLU A 134 -11.43 -24.42 -16.06
CA GLU A 134 -10.93 -23.06 -16.30
C GLU A 134 -12.06 -22.14 -16.75
N VAL A 135 -12.14 -20.96 -16.14
CA VAL A 135 -13.06 -19.89 -16.52
C VAL A 135 -12.31 -18.81 -17.28
N ARG A 136 -12.90 -18.30 -18.36
CA ARG A 136 -12.31 -17.34 -19.30
C ARG A 136 -13.20 -16.13 -19.50
N ALA A 137 -12.59 -14.97 -19.68
CA ALA A 137 -13.27 -13.77 -20.18
C ALA A 137 -12.42 -13.11 -21.27
N HIS A 138 -13.06 -12.45 -22.22
CA HIS A 138 -12.40 -11.68 -23.26
C HIS A 138 -12.68 -10.21 -23.05
N ILE A 139 -11.62 -9.41 -22.94
CA ILE A 139 -11.71 -8.02 -22.50
C ILE A 139 -10.90 -7.17 -23.45
N HIS A 140 -11.56 -6.22 -24.09
CA HIS A 140 -10.90 -5.20 -24.89
C HIS A 140 -9.86 -4.45 -24.03
N PRO A 141 -8.62 -4.25 -24.51
CA PRO A 141 -7.52 -3.67 -23.73
C PRO A 141 -7.87 -2.29 -23.15
N ASP A 142 -8.65 -1.50 -23.89
CA ASP A 142 -9.07 -0.16 -23.49
C ASP A 142 -10.34 -0.14 -22.60
N HIS A 143 -10.96 -1.31 -22.34
CA HIS A 143 -12.16 -1.40 -21.51
C HIS A 143 -11.82 -1.73 -20.05
N HIS A 144 -11.17 -0.77 -19.39
CA HIS A 144 -10.66 -0.90 -18.01
C HIS A 144 -11.73 -1.32 -16.98
N ALA A 145 -12.98 -0.89 -17.17
CA ALA A 145 -14.09 -1.29 -16.31
C ALA A 145 -14.34 -2.81 -16.33
N SER A 146 -14.27 -3.46 -17.50
CA SER A 146 -14.38 -4.92 -17.57
C SER A 146 -13.13 -5.61 -17.04
N ALA A 147 -11.94 -5.03 -17.25
CA ALA A 147 -10.70 -5.56 -16.66
C ALA A 147 -10.80 -5.62 -15.12
N ALA A 148 -11.31 -4.56 -14.50
CA ALA A 148 -11.54 -4.52 -13.05
C ALA A 148 -12.59 -5.57 -12.59
N VAL A 149 -13.66 -5.77 -13.37
CA VAL A 149 -14.67 -6.79 -13.06
C VAL A 149 -14.09 -8.21 -13.17
N ALA A 150 -13.27 -8.50 -14.19
CA ALA A 150 -12.56 -9.78 -14.31
C ALA A 150 -11.60 -10.03 -13.14
N GLY A 151 -10.77 -9.03 -12.81
CA GLY A 151 -9.85 -9.11 -11.68
C GLY A 151 -10.58 -9.39 -10.37
N SER A 152 -11.70 -8.69 -10.13
CA SER A 152 -12.54 -8.89 -8.95
C SER A 152 -13.19 -10.28 -8.89
N ALA A 153 -13.45 -10.91 -10.03
CA ALA A 153 -13.95 -12.28 -10.12
C ALA A 153 -12.83 -13.34 -10.02
N GLY A 154 -11.58 -12.92 -9.82
CA GLY A 154 -10.40 -13.79 -9.67
C GLY A 154 -9.85 -14.29 -11.00
N LEU A 155 -10.18 -13.65 -12.13
CA LEU A 155 -9.53 -13.90 -13.41
C LEU A 155 -8.29 -13.02 -13.52
N SER A 156 -7.25 -13.54 -14.15
CA SER A 156 -6.00 -12.82 -14.43
C SER A 156 -5.78 -12.71 -15.94
N PRO A 157 -5.17 -11.62 -16.43
CA PRO A 157 -4.89 -11.50 -17.86
C PRO A 157 -3.85 -12.52 -18.27
N SER A 158 -4.12 -13.24 -19.35
CA SER A 158 -3.16 -14.14 -19.99
C SER A 158 -2.41 -13.40 -21.11
N GLY A 159 -1.34 -14.01 -21.60
CA GLY A 159 -0.65 -13.53 -22.81
C GLY A 159 -1.41 -13.77 -24.12
N GLN A 160 -2.61 -14.35 -24.07
CA GLN A 160 -3.39 -14.73 -25.26
C GLN A 160 -4.37 -13.64 -25.65
N TRP A 161 -4.48 -13.41 -26.96
CA TRP A 161 -5.33 -12.38 -27.57
C TRP A 161 -6.26 -13.01 -28.61
N GLN A 162 -7.48 -12.50 -28.71
CA GLN A 162 -8.47 -12.93 -29.69
C GLN A 162 -9.29 -11.73 -30.15
N ASN A 163 -9.31 -11.46 -31.46
CA ASN A 163 -10.06 -10.34 -32.06
C ASN A 163 -9.77 -8.96 -31.43
N GLY A 164 -8.52 -8.71 -31.03
CA GLY A 164 -8.11 -7.47 -30.36
C GLY A 164 -8.41 -7.42 -28.86
N GLU A 165 -9.08 -8.44 -28.30
CA GLU A 165 -9.36 -8.55 -26.88
C GLU A 165 -8.34 -9.46 -26.19
N ARG A 166 -7.95 -9.10 -24.97
CA ARG A 166 -7.07 -9.91 -24.14
C ARG A 166 -7.89 -10.97 -23.42
N ARG A 167 -7.42 -12.22 -23.44
CA ARG A 167 -8.03 -13.32 -22.69
C ARG A 167 -7.60 -13.24 -21.23
N TRP A 168 -8.57 -13.33 -20.34
CA TRP A 168 -8.40 -13.47 -18.90
C TRP A 168 -8.82 -14.86 -18.46
N THR A 169 -8.12 -15.47 -17.51
CA THR A 169 -8.31 -16.87 -17.12
C THR A 169 -8.27 -17.06 -15.61
N ARG A 170 -9.01 -18.06 -15.11
CA ARG A 170 -8.96 -18.57 -13.73
C ARG A 170 -9.05 -20.10 -13.74
N ASN A 171 -8.17 -20.80 -13.02
CA ASN A 171 -8.20 -22.27 -12.89
C ASN A 171 -8.98 -22.69 -11.63
N THR A 172 -10.01 -23.50 -11.81
CA THR A 172 -10.95 -23.92 -10.74
C THR A 172 -10.45 -25.13 -9.94
N ARG A 173 -9.44 -25.88 -10.42
CA ARG A 173 -8.89 -27.05 -9.72
C ARG A 173 -7.96 -26.72 -8.55
N SER A 174 -7.51 -25.47 -8.44
CA SER A 174 -6.73 -25.00 -7.30
C SER A 174 -7.54 -24.91 -5.98
N ASP A 175 -8.88 -24.98 -6.08
CA ASP A 175 -9.83 -24.89 -4.95
C ASP A 175 -10.32 -26.27 -4.44
N ALA A 176 -9.84 -27.39 -5.00
CA ALA A 176 -10.28 -28.74 -4.60
C ALA A 176 -9.59 -29.23 -3.30
N VAL A 177 -9.87 -28.56 -2.18
CA VAL A 177 -9.71 -29.13 -0.82
C VAL A 177 -11.03 -29.81 -0.43
N SER A 178 -10.92 -31.01 0.13
CA SER A 178 -11.96 -32.03 0.34
C SER A 178 -13.36 -31.55 0.80
N PRO A 179 -14.48 -32.17 0.34
CA PRO A 179 -15.87 -31.78 0.69
C PRO A 179 -16.26 -31.92 2.17
N ALA A 180 -15.39 -32.45 3.03
CA ALA A 180 -15.71 -32.76 4.42
C ALA A 180 -15.70 -31.54 5.37
N ALA A 181 -15.17 -30.39 4.95
CA ALA A 181 -15.12 -29.18 5.78
C ALA A 181 -16.35 -28.26 5.64
N SER A 182 -17.10 -28.38 4.54
CA SER A 182 -18.29 -27.55 4.26
C SER A 182 -19.52 -27.97 5.09
N GLU A 183 -19.70 -29.28 5.32
CA GLU A 183 -20.83 -29.78 6.13
C GLU A 183 -20.67 -29.54 7.64
N ALA A 184 -19.45 -29.38 8.15
CA ALA A 184 -19.19 -29.07 9.55
C ALA A 184 -19.52 -27.61 9.87
N THR A 185 -19.21 -26.69 8.95
CA THR A 185 -19.55 -25.26 9.04
C THR A 185 -21.05 -25.03 8.88
N ALA A 186 -21.72 -25.75 7.96
CA ALA A 186 -23.18 -25.66 7.80
C ALA A 186 -23.94 -26.19 9.04
N ARG A 187 -23.44 -27.25 9.70
CA ARG A 187 -24.03 -27.75 10.96
C ARG A 187 -23.75 -26.87 12.17
N ALA A 188 -22.59 -26.19 12.22
CA ALA A 188 -22.28 -25.24 13.30
C ALA A 188 -23.10 -23.94 13.22
N VAL A 189 -23.41 -23.46 12.01
CA VAL A 189 -24.28 -22.29 11.80
C VAL A 189 -25.76 -22.63 12.05
N ALA A 190 -26.22 -23.82 11.66
CA ALA A 190 -27.60 -24.26 11.93
C ALA A 190 -27.86 -24.57 13.42
N ALA A 191 -26.87 -25.06 14.17
CA ALA A 191 -27.00 -25.30 15.61
C ALA A 191 -26.96 -24.01 16.46
N THR A 192 -26.43 -22.91 15.92
CA THR A 192 -26.38 -21.60 16.62
C THR A 192 -27.63 -20.75 16.38
N LEU A 193 -28.44 -21.08 15.37
CA LEU A 193 -29.68 -20.35 15.02
C LEU A 193 -30.97 -21.03 15.53
N SER A 194 -30.88 -22.09 16.34
CA SER A 194 -32.05 -22.84 16.85
C SER A 194 -32.12 -22.93 18.38
N ALA A 195 -31.65 -21.90 19.09
CA ALA A 195 -31.74 -21.83 20.55
C ALA A 195 -32.14 -20.45 21.08
N THR A 196 -33.18 -19.83 20.52
CA THR A 196 -34.07 -18.90 21.24
C THR A 196 -35.34 -18.67 20.43
N ALA A 197 -36.40 -19.41 20.77
CA ALA A 197 -37.80 -18.95 20.80
C ALA A 197 -38.75 -20.15 20.77
N THR A 198 -39.18 -20.61 21.93
CA THR A 198 -40.46 -21.31 22.07
C THR A 198 -41.16 -20.80 23.31
N SER A 199 -42.25 -20.06 23.12
CA SER A 199 -43.45 -20.10 23.96
C SER A 199 -44.62 -19.43 23.22
N PRO A 200 -45.87 -19.82 23.53
CA PRO A 200 -46.84 -20.20 22.50
C PRO A 200 -47.87 -19.13 22.16
N GLU A 201 -48.46 -19.27 20.97
CA GLU A 201 -49.63 -18.53 20.50
C GLU A 201 -50.90 -18.93 21.27
N ALA A 202 -51.65 -17.92 21.70
CA ALA A 202 -53.09 -18.01 21.93
C ALA A 202 -53.78 -16.88 21.15
N THR A 203 -54.90 -17.24 20.51
CA THR A 203 -55.71 -16.53 19.52
C THR A 203 -56.42 -15.26 20.03
N PRO A 204 -56.93 -14.40 19.11
CA PRO A 204 -57.27 -13.01 19.40
C PRO A 204 -58.73 -12.80 19.81
N ASP A 205 -59.00 -11.78 20.62
CA ASP A 205 -60.32 -11.14 20.66
C ASP A 205 -60.21 -9.62 20.90
N ALA A 206 -61.16 -8.90 20.33
CA ALA A 206 -61.23 -7.46 20.16
C ALA A 206 -61.67 -6.73 21.44
N SER A 207 -61.11 -5.54 21.69
CA SER A 207 -61.85 -4.28 21.96
C SER A 207 -60.97 -3.17 22.55
N ALA A 208 -61.06 -2.00 21.91
CA ALA A 208 -61.12 -0.65 22.46
C ALA A 208 -60.19 -0.21 23.64
N ARG A 209 -59.42 0.85 23.33
CA ARG A 209 -59.16 2.10 24.10
C ARG A 209 -57.74 2.39 24.59
N ALA A 210 -57.45 3.69 24.45
CA ALA A 210 -56.48 4.55 25.14
C ALA A 210 -55.09 4.70 24.51
N VAL A 211 -54.95 5.82 23.80
CA VAL A 211 -53.70 6.49 23.44
C VAL A 211 -52.88 6.75 24.71
N VAL A 212 -51.68 6.18 24.77
CA VAL A 212 -50.60 6.68 25.63
C VAL A 212 -49.45 7.03 24.69
N ALA A 213 -49.19 8.33 24.53
CA ALA A 213 -48.07 8.83 23.76
C ALA A 213 -46.76 8.45 24.47
N ALA A 214 -45.93 7.64 23.82
CA ALA A 214 -44.53 7.45 24.20
C ALA A 214 -43.73 8.70 23.78
N PRO A 215 -42.78 9.19 24.60
CA PRO A 215 -42.01 10.38 24.27
C PRO A 215 -41.07 10.11 23.08
N SER A 216 -41.30 10.84 22.00
CA SER A 216 -40.37 11.01 20.88
C SER A 216 -39.11 11.71 21.39
N GLY A 217 -37.96 11.03 21.35
CA GLY A 217 -36.71 11.66 21.81
C GLY A 217 -35.47 10.78 21.78
N SER A 218 -35.27 9.95 20.76
CA SER A 218 -33.92 9.46 20.46
C SER A 218 -33.24 10.48 19.54
N VAL A 219 -32.67 11.52 20.12
CA VAL A 219 -31.71 12.39 19.41
C VAL A 219 -30.48 11.52 19.16
N ALA A 220 -30.20 11.19 17.90
CA ALA A 220 -28.93 10.58 17.52
C ALA A 220 -27.79 11.44 18.12
N PRO A 221 -26.81 10.84 18.82
CA PRO A 221 -25.78 11.62 19.49
C PRO A 221 -25.03 12.47 18.47
N ALA A 222 -24.97 13.78 18.71
CA ALA A 222 -24.31 14.73 17.81
C ALA A 222 -22.87 14.29 17.51
N LEU A 223 -22.48 14.35 16.23
CA LEU A 223 -21.13 14.01 15.78
C LEU A 223 -20.09 14.87 16.51
N PRO A 224 -18.89 14.32 16.79
CA PRO A 224 -17.85 15.09 17.47
C PRO A 224 -17.42 16.28 16.61
N GLU A 225 -17.32 17.46 17.21
CA GLU A 225 -16.78 18.66 16.57
C GLU A 225 -15.58 19.19 17.35
N THR A 226 -14.63 19.82 16.68
CA THR A 226 -13.52 20.54 17.33
C THR A 226 -13.05 21.73 16.49
N VAL A 227 -12.21 22.57 17.09
CA VAL A 227 -11.64 23.77 16.45
C VAL A 227 -10.15 23.55 16.21
N VAL A 228 -9.71 23.82 14.99
CA VAL A 228 -8.31 23.87 14.58
C VAL A 228 -7.98 25.28 14.08
N SER A 229 -6.70 25.58 13.87
CA SER A 229 -6.20 26.90 13.52
C SER A 229 -6.80 27.48 12.23
N THR A 230 -7.31 26.62 11.36
CA THR A 230 -7.87 26.98 10.04
C THR A 230 -9.40 26.96 10.00
N GLY A 231 -10.08 26.53 11.07
CA GLY A 231 -11.54 26.47 11.10
C GLY A 231 -12.11 25.40 12.03
N ARG A 232 -13.43 25.16 11.94
CA ARG A 232 -14.11 24.08 12.67
C ARG A 232 -14.17 22.82 11.82
N ILE A 233 -14.06 21.66 12.46
CA ILE A 233 -14.19 20.35 11.82
C ILE A 233 -15.20 19.46 12.55
N GLY A 234 -15.96 18.67 11.79
CA GLY A 234 -16.84 17.62 12.28
C GLY A 234 -16.26 16.25 11.95
N GLY A 235 -16.26 15.33 12.91
CA GLY A 235 -15.71 13.98 12.77
C GLY A 235 -16.77 12.90 12.99
N LEU A 236 -16.31 11.67 13.20
CA LEU A 236 -17.14 10.50 13.49
C LEU A 236 -16.73 9.78 14.78
N ARG A 237 -17.52 8.78 15.18
CA ARG A 237 -17.18 7.83 16.24
C ARG A 237 -16.99 6.43 15.65
N PRO A 238 -15.76 6.00 15.34
CA PRO A 238 -15.52 4.69 14.74
C PRO A 238 -15.83 3.55 15.72
N ALA A 239 -15.73 3.81 17.03
CA ALA A 239 -16.03 2.83 18.06
C ALA A 239 -16.40 3.50 19.40
N PRO A 240 -17.02 2.79 20.35
CA PRO A 240 -17.32 3.33 21.67
C PRO A 240 -16.05 3.88 22.35
N GLY A 241 -16.13 5.13 22.82
CA GLY A 241 -15.05 5.82 23.53
C GLY A 241 -13.94 6.38 22.63
N VAL A 242 -14.09 6.34 21.30
CA VAL A 242 -13.13 6.92 20.35
C VAL A 242 -13.85 7.88 19.40
N ARG A 243 -13.23 9.03 19.14
CA ARG A 243 -13.61 9.93 18.06
C ARG A 243 -12.51 9.96 17.00
N ALA A 244 -12.90 10.10 15.75
CA ALA A 244 -11.99 10.23 14.63
C ALA A 244 -12.36 11.43 13.74
N PHE A 245 -11.34 12.06 13.16
CA PHE A 245 -11.48 13.15 12.20
C PHE A 245 -10.56 12.83 11.03
N LEU A 246 -11.12 12.63 9.85
CA LEU A 246 -10.45 12.10 8.67
C LEU A 246 -10.35 13.19 7.59
N GLY A 247 -9.30 13.14 6.76
CA GLY A 247 -9.15 14.03 5.61
C GLY A 247 -8.95 15.52 5.96
N ILE A 248 -8.31 15.82 7.10
CA ILE A 248 -8.05 17.20 7.52
C ILE A 248 -6.88 17.76 6.69
N PRO A 249 -7.04 18.86 5.95
CA PRO A 249 -5.93 19.46 5.22
C PRO A 249 -4.91 20.08 6.20
N TYR A 250 -3.65 19.68 6.09
CA TYR A 250 -2.57 20.31 6.86
C TYR A 250 -1.73 21.28 6.00
N ALA A 251 -1.91 21.24 4.69
CA ALA A 251 -1.28 22.12 3.70
C ALA A 251 -2.24 22.41 2.54
N ALA A 252 -1.97 23.47 1.78
CA ALA A 252 -2.70 23.78 0.56
C ALA A 252 -2.42 22.73 -0.54
N PRO A 253 -3.35 22.52 -1.48
CA PRO A 253 -3.19 21.57 -2.58
C PRO A 253 -1.91 21.83 -3.37
N PRO A 254 -1.02 20.84 -3.56
CA PRO A 254 0.35 21.07 -4.03
C PRO A 254 0.46 21.06 -5.56
N PHE A 255 -0.63 21.28 -6.30
CA PHE A 255 -0.67 21.28 -7.76
C PHE A 255 -0.83 22.70 -8.33
N GLY A 256 -0.97 22.81 -9.65
CA GLY A 256 -1.03 24.09 -10.35
C GLY A 256 0.23 24.94 -10.10
N PRO A 257 0.10 26.24 -9.71
CA PRO A 257 1.25 27.10 -9.42
C PRO A 257 2.16 26.62 -8.28
N ARG A 258 1.66 25.71 -7.41
CA ARG A 258 2.38 25.13 -6.28
C ARG A 258 3.08 23.81 -6.61
N ARG A 259 2.92 23.29 -7.83
CA ARG A 259 3.52 22.02 -8.25
C ARG A 259 5.05 22.04 -8.13
N PHE A 260 5.57 20.96 -7.56
CA PHE A 260 6.98 20.77 -7.20
C PHE A 260 7.58 21.84 -6.27
N ARG A 261 6.77 22.60 -5.52
CA ARG A 261 7.26 23.54 -4.50
C ARG A 261 7.12 22.98 -3.09
N SER A 262 7.73 23.64 -2.10
CA SER A 262 7.48 23.38 -0.68
C SER A 262 6.00 23.53 -0.33
N PRO A 263 5.46 22.70 0.58
CA PRO A 263 4.06 22.80 1.00
C PRO A 263 3.75 24.19 1.56
N GLN A 264 2.59 24.72 1.21
CA GLN A 264 2.10 26.01 1.69
C GLN A 264 1.03 25.80 2.76
N PRO A 265 0.85 26.74 3.71
CA PRO A 265 -0.25 26.67 4.67
C PRO A 265 -1.61 26.51 3.99
N PRO A 266 -2.54 25.73 4.56
CA PRO A 266 -3.88 25.59 4.01
C PRO A 266 -4.67 26.89 4.18
N GLU A 267 -5.56 27.18 3.22
CA GLU A 267 -6.52 28.29 3.31
C GLU A 267 -7.49 28.02 4.48
N PRO A 268 -7.76 29.02 5.35
CA PRO A 268 -8.84 28.92 6.33
C PRO A 268 -10.21 28.76 5.65
N TRP A 269 -11.16 28.15 6.35
CA TRP A 269 -12.53 28.00 5.87
C TRP A 269 -13.56 28.47 6.89
N ASP A 270 -14.71 28.92 6.39
CA ASP A 270 -15.89 29.24 7.19
C ASP A 270 -16.74 27.98 7.45
N GLY A 271 -17.51 28.00 8.54
CA GLY A 271 -18.39 26.89 8.92
C GLY A 271 -17.65 25.67 9.46
N VAL A 272 -18.29 24.51 9.38
CA VAL A 272 -17.75 23.22 9.84
C VAL A 272 -17.41 22.37 8.63
N ARG A 273 -16.12 22.05 8.44
CA ARG A 273 -15.68 21.12 7.39
C ARG A 273 -16.00 19.68 7.80
N ASP A 274 -16.54 18.92 6.88
CA ASP A 274 -16.80 17.50 7.08
C ASP A 274 -15.48 16.72 7.01
N CYS A 275 -15.09 16.13 8.13
CA CYS A 275 -13.93 15.28 8.31
C CYS A 275 -14.37 13.88 8.76
N THR A 276 -15.43 13.34 8.15
CA THR A 276 -15.92 11.97 8.39
C THR A 276 -15.40 10.94 7.38
N ALA A 277 -14.70 11.38 6.33
CA ALA A 277 -14.13 10.52 5.29
C ALA A 277 -12.66 10.83 5.07
N PHE A 278 -11.89 9.83 4.64
CA PHE A 278 -10.49 10.00 4.27
C PHE A 278 -10.33 10.95 3.07
N GLY A 279 -9.21 11.68 3.05
CA GLY A 279 -8.87 12.54 1.94
C GLY A 279 -8.33 11.79 0.71
N PRO A 280 -8.22 12.47 -0.44
CA PRO A 280 -7.62 11.95 -1.66
C PRO A 280 -6.22 11.36 -1.48
N VAL A 281 -5.88 10.42 -2.38
CA VAL A 281 -4.59 9.73 -2.42
C VAL A 281 -3.66 10.41 -3.43
N CYS A 282 -2.36 10.48 -3.14
CA CYS A 282 -1.37 11.05 -4.06
C CYS A 282 -1.24 10.23 -5.35
N PRO A 283 -0.84 10.86 -6.48
CA PRO A 283 -0.63 10.18 -7.75
C PRO A 283 0.28 8.95 -7.63
N GLN A 284 -0.26 7.79 -7.99
CA GLN A 284 0.41 6.48 -7.95
C GLN A 284 -0.38 5.46 -8.79
N SER A 285 0.26 4.38 -9.23
CA SER A 285 -0.35 3.31 -10.04
C SER A 285 -0.67 2.03 -9.26
N ALA A 286 -0.16 1.88 -8.03
CA ALA A 286 -0.33 0.66 -7.26
C ALA A 286 -1.75 0.51 -6.70
N GLU A 287 -2.30 -0.70 -6.79
CA GLU A 287 -3.59 -1.07 -6.20
C GLU A 287 -3.36 -2.17 -5.15
N LEU A 288 -3.34 -1.78 -3.87
CA LEU A 288 -3.21 -2.74 -2.76
C LEU A 288 -4.60 -3.18 -2.27
N PRO A 289 -4.77 -4.45 -1.84
CA PRO A 289 -6.04 -4.92 -1.29
C PRO A 289 -6.56 -4.04 -0.16
N GLY A 290 -7.73 -3.43 -0.38
CA GLY A 290 -8.39 -2.58 0.62
C GLY A 290 -7.82 -1.17 0.76
N ALA A 291 -6.74 -0.83 0.06
CA ALA A 291 -6.24 0.53 -0.03
C ALA A 291 -7.07 1.35 -1.03
N PRO A 292 -7.25 2.67 -0.81
CA PRO A 292 -7.87 3.53 -1.80
C PRO A 292 -6.98 3.73 -3.03
N SER A 293 -7.60 3.76 -4.21
CA SER A 293 -6.92 4.06 -5.47
C SER A 293 -6.88 5.57 -5.72
N TRP A 294 -5.83 6.02 -6.40
CA TRP A 294 -5.74 7.40 -6.88
C TRP A 294 -6.80 7.67 -7.95
N SER A 295 -7.49 8.81 -7.83
CA SER A 295 -8.44 9.32 -8.84
C SER A 295 -7.87 10.54 -9.57
N LEU A 296 -7.98 10.56 -10.89
CA LEU A 296 -7.53 11.68 -11.71
C LEU A 296 -8.30 12.96 -11.36
N GLY A 297 -7.57 14.07 -11.20
CA GLY A 297 -8.13 15.39 -10.91
C GLY A 297 -8.27 15.74 -9.43
N GLU A 298 -7.95 14.81 -8.51
CA GLU A 298 -7.89 15.15 -7.09
C GLU A 298 -6.59 15.87 -6.74
N GLU A 299 -6.70 17.12 -6.26
CA GLU A 299 -5.54 17.96 -5.91
C GLU A 299 -5.29 18.07 -4.40
N ASP A 300 -6.31 17.83 -3.56
CA ASP A 300 -6.28 18.02 -2.10
C ASP A 300 -5.63 16.84 -1.35
N VAL A 301 -4.47 16.37 -1.84
CA VAL A 301 -3.83 15.12 -1.37
C VAL A 301 -3.03 15.26 -0.06
N LEU A 302 -2.77 16.49 0.41
CA LEU A 302 -2.01 16.78 1.64
C LEU A 302 -2.93 16.87 2.87
N SER A 303 -3.40 15.70 3.29
CA SER A 303 -4.32 15.55 4.41
C SER A 303 -3.79 14.61 5.51
N LEU A 304 -4.33 14.75 6.70
CA LEU A 304 -4.08 13.87 7.84
C LEU A 304 -5.38 13.46 8.52
N ASN A 305 -5.29 12.40 9.31
CA ASN A 305 -6.40 11.85 10.09
C ASN A 305 -6.01 11.80 11.57
N VAL A 306 -6.98 11.96 12.47
CA VAL A 306 -6.75 11.94 13.93
C VAL A 306 -7.76 11.03 14.63
N TRP A 307 -7.28 10.03 15.38
CA TRP A 307 -8.06 9.24 16.33
C TRP A 307 -7.71 9.65 17.75
N ALA A 308 -8.72 9.90 18.58
CA ALA A 308 -8.53 10.32 19.97
C ALA A 308 -9.55 9.69 20.93
N PRO A 309 -9.15 9.36 22.17
CA PRO A 309 -10.08 8.86 23.20
C PRO A 309 -11.10 9.92 23.57
N GLU A 310 -12.39 9.57 23.62
CA GLU A 310 -13.44 10.43 24.16
C GLU A 310 -13.13 10.78 25.62
N ARG A 311 -12.93 12.08 25.90
CA ARG A 311 -12.68 12.55 27.26
C ARG A 311 -13.99 12.54 28.03
N ARG A 312 -14.09 11.71 29.07
CA ARG A 312 -15.08 11.90 30.13
C ARG A 312 -14.39 12.58 31.31
N SER A 313 -14.77 13.84 31.58
CA SER A 313 -14.42 14.46 32.87
C SER A 313 -15.20 13.70 33.94
N ARG A 314 -14.54 12.72 34.58
CA ARG A 314 -15.20 11.90 35.62
C ARG A 314 -15.29 12.63 36.95
N ASP A 315 -14.33 13.52 37.26
CA ASP A 315 -14.16 14.07 38.61
C ASP A 315 -13.77 15.56 38.66
N GLY A 316 -14.08 16.36 37.63
CA GLY A 316 -13.80 17.81 37.62
C GLY A 316 -12.31 18.19 37.58
N ARG A 317 -11.39 17.21 37.48
CA ARG A 317 -9.96 17.44 37.22
C ARG A 317 -9.73 17.81 35.76
N GLN A 318 -8.74 18.68 35.51
CA GLN A 318 -8.26 18.90 34.15
C GLN A 318 -7.84 17.55 33.56
N PRO A 319 -8.37 17.18 32.39
CA PRO A 319 -8.09 15.87 31.83
C PRO A 319 -6.63 15.84 31.35
N GLU A 320 -5.87 14.83 31.75
CA GLU A 320 -4.46 14.64 31.42
C GLU A 320 -4.21 14.74 29.91
N THR A 321 -3.17 15.44 29.46
CA THR A 321 -2.79 15.50 28.03
C THR A 321 -2.16 14.16 27.62
N LEU A 322 -2.55 13.64 26.46
CA LEU A 322 -2.13 12.30 26.01
C LEU A 322 -0.91 12.40 25.09
N PRO A 323 0.03 11.44 25.14
CA PRO A 323 1.08 11.34 24.14
C PRO A 323 0.50 11.18 22.72
N VAL A 324 1.21 11.72 21.73
CA VAL A 324 0.79 11.77 20.34
C VAL A 324 1.69 10.85 19.52
N LEU A 325 1.10 9.99 18.71
CA LEU A 325 1.78 9.16 17.73
C LEU A 325 1.45 9.67 16.32
N VAL A 326 2.45 10.07 15.54
CA VAL A 326 2.30 10.51 14.15
C VAL A 326 2.87 9.44 13.23
N TRP A 327 2.02 8.79 12.46
CA TRP A 327 2.35 7.70 11.55
C TRP A 327 2.63 8.19 10.14
N ILE A 328 3.79 7.77 9.61
CA ILE A 328 4.24 7.96 8.24
C ILE A 328 4.24 6.58 7.56
N HIS A 329 3.37 6.40 6.57
CA HIS A 329 3.24 5.13 5.87
C HIS A 329 4.47 4.83 4.99
N GLY A 330 4.66 3.55 4.67
CA GLY A 330 5.66 3.09 3.70
C GLY A 330 5.16 3.11 2.25
N GLY A 331 5.78 2.28 1.40
CA GLY A 331 5.40 2.11 -0.02
C GLY A 331 6.45 2.60 -1.02
N ALA A 332 7.73 2.43 -0.69
CA ALA A 332 8.88 2.74 -1.56
C ALA A 332 8.85 4.15 -2.18
N TYR A 333 8.27 5.11 -1.45
CA TYR A 333 8.02 6.48 -1.90
C TYR A 333 7.18 6.60 -3.19
N THR A 334 6.62 5.51 -3.70
CA THR A 334 5.93 5.43 -4.99
C THR A 334 4.44 5.21 -4.82
N PHE A 335 4.05 4.52 -3.75
CA PHE A 335 2.66 4.24 -3.42
C PHE A 335 2.43 4.32 -1.90
N GLY A 336 1.18 4.19 -1.48
CA GLY A 336 0.75 4.18 -0.09
C GLY A 336 -0.30 5.24 0.22
N SER A 337 -0.99 5.05 1.34
CA SER A 337 -2.00 5.99 1.83
C SER A 337 -2.19 5.87 3.34
N SER A 338 -2.40 7.00 4.01
CA SER A 338 -2.83 7.07 5.42
C SER A 338 -4.20 6.46 5.68
N ALA A 339 -4.96 6.13 4.63
CA ALA A 339 -6.28 5.51 4.70
C ALA A 339 -6.26 3.99 4.53
N GLN A 340 -5.08 3.37 4.48
CA GLN A 340 -4.97 1.91 4.46
C GLN A 340 -5.55 1.29 5.75
N PRO A 341 -6.22 0.13 5.65
CA PRO A 341 -6.90 -0.50 6.79
C PRO A 341 -5.93 -0.92 7.91
N ASP A 342 -4.68 -1.19 7.56
CA ASP A 342 -3.55 -1.49 8.42
C ASP A 342 -3.34 -0.40 9.48
N PHE A 343 -3.69 0.86 9.17
CA PHE A 343 -3.35 2.04 9.98
C PHE A 343 -4.54 2.62 10.75
N ASP A 344 -5.64 1.88 10.93
CA ASP A 344 -6.75 2.33 11.77
C ASP A 344 -6.28 2.58 13.21
N GLY A 345 -6.36 3.84 13.66
CA GLY A 345 -5.83 4.27 14.94
C GLY A 345 -6.68 3.91 16.16
N THR A 346 -7.80 3.19 16.00
CA THR A 346 -8.79 3.00 17.08
C THR A 346 -8.24 2.23 18.27
N ALA A 347 -7.46 1.17 18.05
CA ALA A 347 -6.93 0.37 19.16
C ALA A 347 -5.84 1.10 19.94
N LEU A 348 -4.94 1.79 19.23
CA LEU A 348 -3.92 2.66 19.83
C LEU A 348 -4.55 3.85 20.57
N ALA A 349 -5.62 4.44 20.04
CA ALA A 349 -6.38 5.46 20.76
C ALA A 349 -6.92 4.90 22.08
N ARG A 350 -7.59 3.73 22.06
CA ARG A 350 -8.06 3.05 23.29
C ARG A 350 -6.94 2.74 24.28
N ALA A 351 -5.71 2.57 23.81
CA ALA A 351 -4.52 2.37 24.65
C ALA A 351 -3.99 3.66 25.30
N GLY A 352 -4.59 4.82 25.02
CA GLY A 352 -4.26 6.11 25.64
C GLY A 352 -3.44 7.04 24.76
N LEU A 353 -3.40 6.83 23.44
CA LEU A 353 -2.71 7.71 22.50
C LEU A 353 -3.68 8.65 21.77
N VAL A 354 -3.19 9.79 21.32
CA VAL A 354 -3.77 10.47 20.16
C VAL A 354 -2.97 10.03 18.94
N VAL A 355 -3.64 9.43 17.96
CA VAL A 355 -2.99 8.86 16.77
C VAL A 355 -3.27 9.74 15.57
N VAL A 356 -2.22 10.10 14.85
CA VAL A 356 -2.28 10.89 13.62
C VAL A 356 -1.69 10.06 12.49
N THR A 357 -2.36 9.96 11.35
CA THR A 357 -1.79 9.33 10.13
C THR A 357 -1.74 10.36 9.02
N VAL A 358 -0.66 10.40 8.23
CA VAL A 358 -0.39 11.50 7.29
C VAL A 358 -0.27 10.98 5.85
N ASN A 359 -1.00 11.60 4.90
CA ASN A 359 -0.67 11.50 3.47
C ASN A 359 0.41 12.54 3.15
N TYR A 360 1.36 12.21 2.30
CA TYR A 360 2.41 13.11 1.80
C TYR A 360 2.67 12.81 0.32
N ARG A 361 3.22 13.78 -0.45
CA ARG A 361 3.48 13.55 -1.88
C ARG A 361 4.42 12.37 -2.09
N LEU A 362 4.09 11.54 -3.09
CA LEU A 362 4.82 10.35 -3.53
C LEU A 362 5.34 10.54 -4.96
N GLY A 363 6.09 9.56 -5.46
CA GLY A 363 6.63 9.49 -6.81
C GLY A 363 7.40 10.75 -7.19
N PHE A 364 7.24 11.17 -8.44
CA PHE A 364 7.89 12.38 -8.94
C PHE A 364 7.44 13.64 -8.20
N GLU A 365 6.16 13.72 -7.84
CA GLU A 365 5.57 14.87 -7.12
C GLU A 365 6.27 15.11 -5.77
N GLY A 366 6.62 14.04 -5.05
CA GLY A 366 7.27 14.09 -3.74
C GLY A 366 8.80 14.05 -3.77
N PHE A 367 9.38 13.27 -4.68
CA PHE A 367 10.79 12.86 -4.62
C PHE A 367 11.54 12.93 -5.95
N GLY A 368 10.90 13.35 -7.06
CA GLY A 368 11.59 13.55 -8.35
C GLY A 368 12.54 14.75 -8.33
N HIS A 369 13.75 14.63 -8.87
CA HIS A 369 14.66 15.76 -8.94
C HIS A 369 14.27 16.74 -10.06
N ILE A 370 14.28 18.05 -9.78
CA ILE A 370 14.02 19.11 -10.76
C ILE A 370 15.35 19.78 -11.13
N PRO A 371 15.89 19.58 -12.35
CA PRO A 371 17.15 20.16 -12.77
C PRO A 371 17.13 21.70 -12.72
N GLY A 372 18.07 22.29 -12.00
CA GLY A 372 18.14 23.74 -11.79
C GLY A 372 17.03 24.30 -10.88
N GLY A 373 16.27 23.45 -10.19
CA GLY A 373 15.14 23.84 -9.36
C GLY A 373 15.50 24.68 -8.13
N GLY A 374 16.63 24.36 -7.48
CA GLY A 374 17.11 25.04 -6.28
C GLY A 374 16.01 25.20 -5.22
N ALA A 375 15.98 26.33 -4.52
CA ALA A 375 14.97 26.60 -3.50
C ALA A 375 13.53 26.76 -4.05
N ALA A 376 13.37 27.03 -5.35
CA ALA A 376 12.04 27.17 -5.96
C ALA A 376 11.36 25.80 -6.13
N HIS A 377 12.15 24.78 -6.46
CA HIS A 377 11.72 23.39 -6.61
C HIS A 377 12.68 22.48 -5.83
N PRO A 378 12.66 22.54 -4.49
CA PRO A 378 13.60 21.80 -3.66
C PRO A 378 13.36 20.31 -3.80
N ASP A 379 14.40 19.49 -3.66
CA ASP A 379 14.24 18.04 -3.47
C ASP A 379 13.51 17.75 -2.15
N ASN A 380 13.21 16.47 -1.89
CA ASN A 380 12.65 16.04 -0.60
C ASN A 380 11.29 16.66 -0.25
N ARG A 381 10.44 16.99 -1.23
CA ARG A 381 9.13 17.62 -1.00
C ARG A 381 8.21 16.75 -0.17
N GLY A 382 8.26 15.43 -0.32
CA GLY A 382 7.55 14.49 0.55
C GLY A 382 7.99 14.59 2.03
N LEU A 383 9.28 14.83 2.30
CA LEU A 383 9.76 15.09 3.67
C LEU A 383 9.32 16.46 4.19
N LEU A 384 9.34 17.49 3.33
CA LEU A 384 8.82 18.81 3.68
C LEU A 384 7.32 18.78 3.99
N ASP A 385 6.56 17.94 3.28
CA ASP A 385 5.14 17.68 3.55
C ASP A 385 4.95 17.04 4.95
N GLN A 386 5.77 16.05 5.30
CA GLN A 386 5.76 15.43 6.63
C GLN A 386 6.12 16.44 7.73
N ALA A 387 7.12 17.30 7.51
CA ALA A 387 7.47 18.38 8.43
C ALA A 387 6.33 19.41 8.58
N ALA A 388 5.62 19.74 7.49
CA ALA A 388 4.43 20.59 7.55
C ALA A 388 3.28 19.96 8.36
N ALA A 389 3.05 18.66 8.21
CA ALA A 389 2.09 17.92 9.03
C ALA A 389 2.48 17.96 10.52
N LEU A 390 3.76 17.82 10.85
CA LEU A 390 4.24 17.94 12.24
C LEU A 390 4.05 19.34 12.82
N ARG A 391 4.22 20.40 12.01
CA ARG A 391 3.89 21.77 12.44
C ARG A 391 2.40 21.94 12.68
N TRP A 392 1.56 21.32 11.85
CA TRP A 392 0.11 21.29 12.07
C TRP A 392 -0.22 20.58 13.39
N VAL A 393 0.39 19.42 13.66
CA VAL A 393 0.22 18.67 14.92
C VAL A 393 0.62 19.55 16.11
N ARG A 394 1.79 20.19 16.06
CA ARG A 394 2.28 21.12 17.09
C ARG A 394 1.25 22.23 17.40
N ALA A 395 0.60 22.78 16.38
CA ALA A 395 -0.35 23.86 16.52
C ALA A 395 -1.75 23.41 16.97
N ASN A 396 -2.19 22.20 16.62
CA ASN A 396 -3.60 21.81 16.69
C ASN A 396 -3.91 20.62 17.60
N ILE A 397 -2.95 19.77 17.93
CA ILE A 397 -3.24 18.47 18.55
C ILE A 397 -3.84 18.58 19.96
N ALA A 398 -3.63 19.72 20.64
CA ALA A 398 -4.24 20.03 21.92
C ALA A 398 -5.78 20.02 21.85
N SER A 399 -6.38 20.43 20.72
CA SER A 399 -7.83 20.37 20.49
C SER A 399 -8.40 18.95 20.45
N PHE A 400 -7.52 17.96 20.27
CA PHE A 400 -7.85 16.53 20.29
C PHE A 400 -7.47 15.88 21.64
N GLY A 401 -6.89 16.66 22.55
CA GLY A 401 -6.37 16.18 23.83
C GLY A 401 -4.97 15.57 23.74
N GLY A 402 -4.25 15.80 22.66
CA GLY A 402 -2.84 15.42 22.57
C GLY A 402 -1.94 16.46 23.23
N ASP A 403 -0.77 16.03 23.66
CA ASP A 403 0.30 16.90 24.14
C ASP A 403 1.28 17.23 23.00
N PRO A 404 1.35 18.48 22.53
CA PRO A 404 2.26 18.87 21.44
C PRO A 404 3.75 18.79 21.83
N GLN A 405 4.10 18.55 23.11
CA GLN A 405 5.47 18.31 23.58
C GLN A 405 5.81 16.82 23.69
N ARG A 406 4.83 15.92 23.59
CA ARG A 406 5.03 14.46 23.69
C ARG A 406 4.65 13.78 22.37
N VAL A 407 5.22 14.27 21.27
CA VAL A 407 5.02 13.74 19.92
C VAL A 407 6.08 12.68 19.62
N THR A 408 5.61 11.52 19.16
CA THR A 408 6.42 10.41 18.65
C THR A 408 6.11 10.25 17.17
N VAL A 409 7.13 10.34 16.31
CA VAL A 409 7.01 10.02 14.89
C VAL A 409 7.25 8.53 14.72
N ALA A 410 6.36 7.82 14.06
CA ALA A 410 6.50 6.41 13.75
C ALA A 410 6.35 6.18 12.26
N GLY A 411 7.15 5.29 11.70
CA GLY A 411 6.99 4.90 10.31
C GLY A 411 7.48 3.50 10.04
N GLN A 412 7.08 2.98 8.88
CA GLN A 412 7.50 1.67 8.39
C GLN A 412 8.06 1.77 6.98
N SER A 413 9.08 0.96 6.65
CA SER A 413 9.71 0.95 5.32
C SER A 413 10.27 2.34 4.95
N ALA A 414 9.92 2.86 3.77
CA ALA A 414 10.14 4.25 3.37
C ALA A 414 9.72 5.28 4.44
N GLY A 415 8.63 5.03 5.17
CA GLY A 415 8.19 5.88 6.28
C GLY A 415 9.11 5.84 7.50
N ALA A 416 9.77 4.69 7.76
CA ALA A 416 10.78 4.58 8.82
C ALA A 416 12.05 5.34 8.44
N THR A 417 12.51 5.24 7.18
CA THR A 417 13.62 6.05 6.68
C THR A 417 13.26 7.55 6.74
N SER A 418 12.04 7.94 6.36
CA SER A 418 11.52 9.30 6.55
C SER A 418 11.59 9.77 8.01
N ALA A 419 11.20 8.94 8.98
CA ALA A 419 11.31 9.28 10.40
C ALA A 419 12.76 9.56 10.82
N THR A 420 13.72 8.77 10.32
CA THR A 420 15.16 9.01 10.58
C THR A 420 15.69 10.27 9.88
N CYS A 421 15.22 10.59 8.67
CA CYS A 421 15.56 11.85 8.00
C CYS A 421 15.02 13.07 8.78
N LEU A 422 13.79 13.01 9.28
CA LEU A 422 13.18 14.09 10.06
C LEU A 422 13.93 14.38 11.38
N MET A 423 14.69 13.42 11.92
CA MET A 423 15.56 13.66 13.09
C MET A 423 16.73 14.60 12.76
N LEU A 424 17.08 14.73 11.48
CA LEU A 424 18.23 15.51 11.00
C LEU A 424 17.83 16.84 10.37
N MET A 425 16.60 16.95 9.87
CA MET A 425 16.11 18.15 9.19
C MET A 425 15.91 19.32 10.17
N ASP A 426 16.44 20.49 9.82
CA ASP A 426 16.23 21.71 10.61
C ASP A 426 14.75 22.11 10.63
N GLU A 427 14.03 21.87 9.55
CA GLU A 427 12.59 22.10 9.40
C GLU A 427 11.74 21.33 10.41
N ALA A 428 12.25 20.21 10.94
CA ALA A 428 11.56 19.33 11.88
C ALA A 428 12.09 19.44 13.32
N ARG A 429 13.14 20.24 13.54
CA ARG A 429 13.78 20.42 14.84
C ARG A 429 12.77 20.89 15.89
N GLY A 430 12.69 20.16 17.00
CA GLY A 430 11.79 20.47 18.12
C GLY A 430 10.30 20.19 17.88
N LEU A 431 9.92 19.57 16.75
CA LEU A 431 8.53 19.19 16.49
C LEU A 431 8.13 17.86 17.11
N PHE A 432 9.10 17.01 17.44
CA PHE A 432 8.87 15.72 18.07
C PHE A 432 10.00 15.37 19.03
N ARG A 433 9.75 14.40 19.91
CA ARG A 433 10.67 13.99 20.96
C ARG A 433 11.18 12.56 20.79
N ARG A 434 10.47 11.73 20.02
CA ARG A 434 10.77 10.30 19.86
C ARG A 434 10.49 9.83 18.44
N ALA A 435 11.22 8.82 18.01
CA ALA A 435 11.07 8.16 16.71
C ALA A 435 10.90 6.64 16.87
N VAL A 436 10.01 6.05 16.07
CA VAL A 436 9.88 4.61 15.88
C VAL A 436 10.15 4.32 14.41
N ALA A 437 11.20 3.54 14.14
CA ALA A 437 11.60 3.18 12.78
C ALA A 437 11.46 1.66 12.61
N HIS A 438 10.41 1.22 11.93
CA HIS A 438 10.18 -0.19 11.62
C HIS A 438 10.63 -0.50 10.20
N SER A 439 11.64 -1.35 10.05
CA SER A 439 12.21 -1.77 8.78
C SER A 439 12.66 -0.58 7.93
N ALA A 440 13.50 0.30 8.50
CA ALA A 440 14.10 1.38 7.71
C ALA A 440 14.86 0.80 6.52
N VAL A 441 14.67 1.40 5.35
CA VAL A 441 15.15 0.93 4.05
C VAL A 441 16.33 1.78 3.60
N GLY A 442 17.48 1.14 3.39
CA GLY A 442 18.65 1.61 2.63
C GLY A 442 19.20 3.04 2.87
N PRO A 443 20.39 3.34 2.33
CA PRO A 443 20.89 4.73 2.32
C PRO A 443 20.04 5.61 1.39
N CYS A 444 20.00 6.90 1.71
CA CYS A 444 19.41 7.96 0.88
C CYS A 444 20.16 8.11 -0.44
N PHE A 445 19.48 8.67 -1.44
CA PHE A 445 20.07 8.93 -2.74
C PHE A 445 21.07 10.09 -2.70
N SER A 446 22.14 9.95 -3.50
CA SER A 446 22.97 11.08 -3.87
C SER A 446 22.25 11.97 -4.89
N PRO A 447 22.59 13.27 -4.98
CA PRO A 447 22.05 14.15 -6.03
C PRO A 447 22.31 13.63 -7.44
N GLY A 448 23.42 12.91 -7.66
CA GLY A 448 23.75 12.29 -8.94
C GLY A 448 22.76 11.19 -9.32
N THR A 449 22.46 10.28 -8.38
CA THR A 449 21.47 9.21 -8.58
C THR A 449 20.09 9.78 -8.87
N ALA A 450 19.65 10.78 -8.12
CA ALA A 450 18.35 11.44 -8.36
C ALA A 450 18.30 12.10 -9.76
N THR A 451 19.39 12.72 -10.20
CA THR A 451 19.52 13.32 -11.54
C THR A 451 19.40 12.26 -12.64
N GLU A 452 20.07 11.12 -12.48
CA GLU A 452 20.04 10.04 -13.47
C GLU A 452 18.64 9.40 -13.59
N TYR A 453 17.94 9.16 -12.48
CA TYR A 453 16.57 8.67 -12.53
C TYR A 453 15.62 9.69 -13.15
N THR A 454 15.74 10.98 -12.81
CA THR A 454 14.97 12.04 -13.48
C THR A 454 15.19 12.02 -14.99
N ARG A 455 16.43 11.82 -15.47
CA ARG A 455 16.74 11.75 -16.90
C ARG A 455 16.03 10.57 -17.58
N ARG A 456 16.02 9.39 -16.93
CA ARG A 456 15.32 8.19 -17.45
C ARG A 456 13.81 8.39 -17.49
N ILE A 457 13.22 8.97 -16.44
CA ILE A 457 11.79 9.24 -16.34
C ILE A 457 11.37 10.28 -17.39
N ALA A 458 12.11 11.39 -17.53
CA ALA A 458 11.84 12.40 -18.54
C ALA A 458 11.88 11.80 -19.97
N ALA A 459 12.89 10.97 -20.25
CA ALA A 459 13.00 10.29 -21.53
C ALA A 459 11.81 9.33 -21.79
N ALA A 460 11.39 8.56 -20.78
CA ALA A 460 10.23 7.67 -20.89
C ALA A 460 8.90 8.45 -21.01
N ALA A 461 8.79 9.63 -20.41
CA ALA A 461 7.65 10.53 -20.55
C ALA A 461 7.66 11.31 -21.88
N GLY A 462 8.74 11.23 -22.68
CA GLY A 462 8.86 11.96 -23.93
C GLY A 462 9.06 13.47 -23.77
N VAL A 463 9.57 13.92 -22.62
CA VAL A 463 9.82 15.33 -22.32
C VAL A 463 11.32 15.61 -22.10
N PRO A 464 11.81 16.83 -22.32
CA PRO A 464 13.16 17.20 -21.92
C PRO A 464 13.34 17.06 -20.40
N ALA A 465 14.51 16.59 -19.97
CA ALA A 465 14.92 16.56 -18.56
C ALA A 465 15.30 17.98 -18.06
N THR A 466 14.36 18.92 -18.18
CA THR A 466 14.46 20.31 -17.71
C THR A 466 13.27 20.62 -16.81
N ALA A 467 13.39 21.66 -15.98
CA ALA A 467 12.27 22.09 -15.13
C ALA A 467 11.00 22.36 -15.96
N GLU A 468 11.12 23.01 -17.13
CA GLU A 468 10.00 23.29 -18.03
C GLU A 468 9.35 22.00 -18.57
N GLY A 469 10.15 21.04 -19.06
CA GLY A 469 9.63 19.78 -19.60
C GLY A 469 8.89 18.95 -18.56
N LEU A 470 9.45 18.88 -17.34
CA LEU A 470 8.85 18.13 -16.23
C LEU A 470 7.59 18.80 -15.68
N LEU A 471 7.56 20.15 -15.62
CA LEU A 471 6.37 20.90 -15.23
C LEU A 471 5.23 20.78 -16.27
N ALA A 472 5.57 20.61 -17.54
CA ALA A 472 4.61 20.42 -18.62
C ALA A 472 3.99 19.01 -18.64
N ALA A 473 4.71 17.98 -18.18
CA ALA A 473 4.21 16.60 -18.10
C ALA A 473 3.13 16.46 -17.03
N SER A 474 2.04 15.74 -17.30
CA SER A 474 1.01 15.51 -16.27
C SER A 474 1.52 14.55 -15.17
N ALA A 475 0.87 14.55 -14.00
CA ALA A 475 1.20 13.58 -12.94
C ALA A 475 1.00 12.14 -13.43
N GLN A 476 -0.01 11.90 -14.27
CA GLN A 476 -0.29 10.60 -14.87
C GLN A 476 0.84 10.15 -15.80
N ASP A 477 1.35 11.05 -16.65
CA ASP A 477 2.45 10.73 -17.56
C ASP A 477 3.73 10.39 -16.80
N LEU A 478 4.01 11.12 -15.72
CA LEU A 478 5.18 10.86 -14.88
C LEU A 478 5.06 9.53 -14.11
N VAL A 479 3.86 9.17 -13.64
CA VAL A 479 3.60 7.85 -13.03
C VAL A 479 3.82 6.74 -14.07
N ALA A 480 3.21 6.86 -15.24
CA ALA A 480 3.35 5.86 -16.31
C ALA A 480 4.81 5.72 -16.80
N ALA A 481 5.53 6.83 -16.92
CA ALA A 481 6.95 6.83 -17.26
C ALA A 481 7.81 6.17 -16.18
N SER A 482 7.48 6.39 -14.90
CA SER A 482 8.16 5.73 -13.78
C SER A 482 7.98 4.22 -13.86
N ASP A 483 6.75 3.74 -14.05
CA ASP A 483 6.44 2.32 -14.17
C ASP A 483 7.20 1.67 -15.34
N ALA A 484 7.28 2.37 -16.49
CA ALA A 484 8.05 1.90 -17.64
C ALA A 484 9.56 1.80 -17.35
N VAL A 485 10.13 2.74 -16.58
CA VAL A 485 11.54 2.71 -16.18
C VAL A 485 11.80 1.58 -15.17
N VAL A 486 10.95 1.42 -14.15
CA VAL A 486 11.04 0.32 -13.16
C VAL A 486 11.07 -1.02 -13.89
N GLU A 487 10.15 -1.21 -14.83
CA GLU A 487 10.03 -2.46 -15.56
C GLU A 487 11.20 -2.71 -16.51
N SER A 488 11.74 -1.65 -17.12
CA SER A 488 12.96 -1.73 -17.94
C SER A 488 14.16 -2.20 -17.11
N LEU A 489 14.37 -1.60 -15.93
CA LEU A 489 15.45 -1.97 -15.01
C LEU A 489 15.32 -3.43 -14.53
N ARG A 490 14.11 -3.85 -14.15
CA ARG A 490 13.84 -5.23 -13.70
C ARG A 490 14.15 -6.27 -14.77
N ARG A 491 14.01 -5.94 -16.05
CA ARG A 491 14.29 -6.87 -17.16
C ARG A 491 15.74 -6.88 -17.63
N ASP A 492 16.55 -5.91 -17.21
CA ASP A 492 17.92 -5.75 -17.66
C ASP A 492 18.93 -6.05 -16.55
N PRO A 493 19.51 -7.27 -16.49
CA PRO A 493 20.60 -7.59 -15.57
C PRO A 493 21.83 -6.68 -15.73
N GLY A 494 21.97 -5.98 -16.88
CA GLY A 494 23.02 -4.98 -17.10
C GLY A 494 22.84 -3.69 -16.28
N SER A 495 21.67 -3.50 -15.66
CA SER A 495 21.34 -2.33 -14.83
C SER A 495 21.93 -2.41 -13.40
N GLY A 496 22.70 -3.45 -13.08
CA GLY A 496 23.41 -3.58 -11.79
C GLY A 496 22.45 -3.72 -10.61
N ALA A 497 22.73 -3.05 -9.49
CA ALA A 497 21.89 -3.10 -8.29
C ALA A 497 20.40 -2.77 -8.55
N ALA A 498 20.14 -1.86 -9.49
CA ALA A 498 18.78 -1.46 -9.88
C ALA A 498 17.97 -2.57 -10.59
N HIS A 499 18.61 -3.64 -11.03
CA HIS A 499 17.91 -4.84 -11.53
C HIS A 499 17.15 -5.56 -10.40
N TYR A 500 17.76 -5.62 -9.21
CA TYR A 500 17.24 -6.35 -8.05
C TYR A 500 16.31 -5.48 -7.20
N ASP A 501 16.61 -4.18 -7.11
CA ASP A 501 15.81 -3.18 -6.41
C ASP A 501 15.58 -1.93 -7.31
N PRO A 502 14.53 -1.94 -8.15
CA PRO A 502 14.28 -0.88 -9.13
C PRO A 502 13.56 0.35 -8.52
N VAL A 503 13.76 0.67 -7.24
CA VAL A 503 13.17 1.85 -6.60
C VAL A 503 13.79 3.12 -7.17
N LEU A 504 12.95 3.97 -7.79
CA LEU A 504 13.40 5.20 -8.48
C LEU A 504 13.37 6.45 -7.61
N TYR A 505 12.74 6.36 -6.44
CA TYR A 505 12.44 7.49 -5.59
C TYR A 505 12.92 7.24 -4.16
N GLY A 506 13.49 8.26 -3.54
CA GLY A 506 13.93 8.25 -2.16
C GLY A 506 14.37 9.63 -1.71
N PRO A 507 14.60 9.84 -0.40
CA PRO A 507 15.21 11.06 0.08
C PRO A 507 16.57 11.27 -0.57
N VAL A 508 16.88 12.52 -0.91
CA VAL A 508 18.14 12.93 -1.50
C VAL A 508 18.95 13.63 -0.42
N ALA A 509 20.18 13.17 -0.14
CA ALA A 509 21.12 13.87 0.73
C ALA A 509 21.66 15.12 -0.01
N ASP A 510 20.83 16.15 -0.11
CA ASP A 510 21.04 17.35 -0.92
C ASP A 510 21.89 18.43 -0.23
N GLY A 511 22.20 18.25 1.06
CA GLY A 511 22.97 19.20 1.86
C GLY A 511 22.22 20.48 2.24
N THR A 512 20.93 20.58 1.92
CA THR A 512 20.08 21.75 2.20
C THR A 512 18.84 21.37 2.99
N VAL A 513 17.89 20.66 2.39
CA VAL A 513 16.70 20.14 3.09
C VAL A 513 17.08 18.94 3.94
N LEU A 514 17.89 18.02 3.38
CA LEU A 514 18.44 16.89 4.11
C LEU A 514 19.97 17.05 4.16
N PRO A 515 20.55 17.43 5.32
CA PRO A 515 21.98 17.75 5.40
C PRO A 515 22.90 16.62 4.97
N ALA A 516 22.52 15.37 5.29
CA ALA A 516 23.26 14.17 4.97
C ALA A 516 22.38 12.93 5.18
N ASP A 517 22.88 11.78 4.71
CA ASP A 517 22.26 10.48 4.93
C ASP A 517 22.16 10.12 6.44
N PRO A 518 21.04 9.53 6.91
CA PRO A 518 20.85 9.14 8.31
C PRO A 518 21.94 8.26 8.89
N LEU A 519 22.46 7.30 8.14
CA LEU A 519 23.50 6.39 8.63
C LEU A 519 24.80 7.15 8.96
N ALA A 520 25.13 8.20 8.19
CA ALA A 520 26.28 9.05 8.45
C ALA A 520 26.02 10.11 9.54
N ALA A 521 24.84 10.72 9.56
CA ALA A 521 24.58 11.94 10.34
C ALA A 521 23.92 11.72 11.70
N LEU A 522 23.33 10.54 11.97
CA LEU A 522 22.79 10.20 13.29
C LEU A 522 23.88 10.01 14.36
N ALA A 523 25.16 10.03 13.97
CA ALA A 523 26.29 10.15 14.88
C ALA A 523 26.43 11.55 15.53
N SER A 524 25.56 12.51 15.17
CA SER A 524 25.60 13.89 15.68
C SER A 524 24.87 14.08 17.01
N PRO A 525 25.31 15.02 17.88
CA PRO A 525 24.62 15.31 19.15
C PRO A 525 23.17 15.77 19.00
N ALA A 526 22.83 16.43 17.89
CA ALA A 526 21.47 16.90 17.62
C ALA A 526 20.48 15.74 17.47
N ALA A 527 20.90 14.64 16.82
CA ALA A 527 20.07 13.45 16.67
C ALA A 527 19.82 12.75 18.01
N ALA A 528 20.81 12.76 18.91
CA ALA A 528 20.76 12.09 20.22
C ALA A 528 19.71 12.67 21.18
N GLU A 529 19.12 13.83 20.88
CA GLU A 529 18.01 14.40 21.65
C GLU A 529 16.68 13.64 21.46
N ILE A 530 16.57 12.78 20.46
CA ILE A 530 15.35 12.05 20.13
C ILE A 530 15.46 10.60 20.62
N ASP A 531 14.56 10.12 21.48
CA ASP A 531 14.54 8.69 21.84
C ASP A 531 14.16 7.86 20.61
N LEU A 532 14.85 6.74 20.35
CA LEU A 532 14.69 5.95 19.12
C LEU A 532 14.30 4.49 19.42
N LEU A 533 13.23 4.00 18.79
CA LEU A 533 12.85 2.59 18.77
C LEU A 533 13.11 1.98 17.38
N VAL A 534 14.15 1.15 17.34
CA VAL A 534 14.59 0.15 16.37
C VAL A 534 13.68 -1.05 16.14
N CYS A 535 13.01 -1.28 15.01
CA CYS A 535 12.48 -2.62 14.69
C CYS A 535 12.81 -3.02 13.25
N HIS A 536 13.01 -4.30 12.99
CA HIS A 536 12.98 -4.87 11.64
C HIS A 536 12.43 -6.30 11.71
N THR A 537 11.89 -6.79 10.60
CA THR A 537 11.42 -8.17 10.49
C THR A 537 12.59 -9.11 10.18
N THR A 538 12.50 -10.40 10.49
CA THR A 538 13.64 -11.34 10.30
C THR A 538 13.70 -11.96 8.90
N GLU A 539 12.67 -11.78 8.07
CA GLU A 539 12.57 -12.33 6.70
C GLU A 539 12.03 -11.28 5.73
N GLU A 540 12.55 -10.05 5.81
CA GLU A 540 12.03 -8.84 5.14
C GLU A 540 11.69 -9.07 3.65
N PHE A 541 12.63 -9.61 2.87
CA PHE A 541 12.51 -9.63 1.41
C PHE A 541 11.52 -10.65 0.83
N TRP A 542 10.98 -11.55 1.66
CA TRP A 542 10.05 -12.58 1.19
C TRP A 542 8.68 -12.01 0.78
N LEU A 543 8.26 -10.86 1.33
CA LEU A 543 7.03 -10.22 0.86
C LEU A 543 7.20 -9.76 -0.59
N MET A 544 8.34 -9.15 -0.93
CA MET A 544 8.64 -8.66 -2.27
C MET A 544 8.69 -9.83 -3.27
N ASP A 545 9.23 -10.98 -2.88
CA ASP A 545 9.15 -12.20 -3.70
C ASP A 545 7.71 -12.66 -3.92
N ALA A 546 6.90 -12.72 -2.86
CA ALA A 546 5.52 -13.21 -2.89
C ALA A 546 4.58 -12.36 -3.75
N VAL A 547 4.86 -11.06 -3.89
CA VAL A 547 4.08 -10.12 -4.72
C VAL A 547 4.71 -9.85 -6.09
N ASP A 548 5.72 -10.64 -6.49
CA ASP A 548 6.46 -10.48 -7.74
C ASP A 548 7.13 -9.09 -7.91
N GLY A 549 7.52 -8.49 -6.77
CA GLY A 549 8.11 -7.17 -6.66
C GLY A 549 9.63 -7.13 -6.82
N CYS A 550 10.32 -8.28 -6.97
CA CYS A 550 11.77 -8.34 -7.10
C CYS A 550 12.24 -9.36 -8.14
N ALA A 551 13.50 -9.22 -8.57
CA ALA A 551 14.15 -10.17 -9.47
C ALA A 551 14.20 -11.59 -8.87
N LYS A 552 14.09 -12.61 -9.72
CA LYS A 552 14.15 -14.03 -9.35
C LYS A 552 15.56 -14.58 -9.61
N VAL A 553 16.40 -14.57 -8.59
CA VAL A 553 17.75 -15.16 -8.63
C VAL A 553 17.66 -16.62 -8.22
N THR A 554 17.86 -17.55 -9.17
CA THR A 554 17.62 -18.99 -8.94
C THR A 554 18.81 -19.88 -9.26
N THR A 555 19.86 -19.33 -9.88
CA THR A 555 21.09 -20.06 -10.24
C THR A 555 22.33 -19.45 -9.57
N GLU A 556 23.37 -20.27 -9.38
CA GLU A 556 24.64 -19.79 -8.81
C GLU A 556 25.29 -18.67 -9.64
N ALA A 557 25.11 -18.70 -10.96
CA ALA A 557 25.64 -17.66 -11.85
C ALA A 557 24.93 -16.31 -11.65
N GLU A 558 23.61 -16.34 -11.46
CA GLU A 558 22.83 -15.14 -11.13
C GLU A 558 23.20 -14.62 -9.74
N LEU A 559 23.38 -15.51 -8.75
CA LEU A 559 23.80 -15.12 -7.40
C LEU A 559 25.19 -14.48 -7.40
N ALA A 560 26.15 -15.01 -8.17
CA ALA A 560 27.47 -14.41 -8.33
C ALA A 560 27.40 -13.03 -9.03
N THR A 561 26.45 -12.86 -9.97
CA THR A 561 26.21 -11.57 -10.62
C THR A 561 25.65 -10.56 -9.63
N PHE A 562 24.65 -10.94 -8.84
CA PHE A 562 24.09 -10.15 -7.74
C PHE A 562 25.17 -9.75 -6.74
N GLN A 563 25.98 -10.71 -6.30
CA GLN A 563 27.08 -10.48 -5.39
C GLN A 563 28.05 -9.42 -5.93
N ALA A 564 28.42 -9.50 -7.22
CA ALA A 564 29.30 -8.53 -7.86
C ALA A 564 28.66 -7.14 -8.00
N ASP A 565 27.36 -7.07 -8.32
CA ASP A 565 26.64 -5.80 -8.48
C ASP A 565 26.55 -5.02 -7.18
N PHE A 566 26.41 -5.72 -6.05
CA PHE A 566 26.42 -5.15 -4.70
C PHE A 566 27.81 -5.14 -4.04
N ARG A 567 28.84 -5.65 -4.72
CA ARG A 567 30.21 -5.77 -4.19
C ARG A 567 30.29 -6.50 -2.85
N LEU A 568 29.46 -7.52 -2.67
CA LEU A 568 29.40 -8.31 -1.44
C LEU A 568 30.64 -9.22 -1.34
N PRO A 569 31.31 -9.30 -0.16
CA PRO A 569 32.47 -10.18 0.02
C PRO A 569 32.11 -11.66 -0.16
N ASP A 570 33.01 -12.46 -0.75
CA ASP A 570 32.83 -13.91 -0.91
C ASP A 570 32.52 -14.59 0.43
N ALA A 571 33.28 -14.22 1.47
CA ALA A 571 33.11 -14.76 2.82
C ALA A 571 31.69 -14.55 3.39
N LEU A 572 31.00 -13.48 2.98
CA LEU A 572 29.62 -13.23 3.39
C LEU A 572 28.67 -14.23 2.72
N VAL A 573 28.77 -14.39 1.40
CA VAL A 573 27.92 -15.33 0.65
C VAL A 573 28.16 -16.77 1.12
N ASP A 574 29.42 -17.15 1.32
CA ASP A 574 29.81 -18.45 1.88
C ASP A 574 29.21 -18.69 3.27
N ALA A 575 29.19 -17.66 4.14
CA ALA A 575 28.58 -17.76 5.45
C ALA A 575 27.06 -17.97 5.39
N TYR A 576 26.36 -17.31 4.47
CA TYR A 576 24.94 -17.55 4.24
C TYR A 576 24.67 -18.96 3.73
N ARG A 577 25.51 -19.47 2.83
CA ARG A 577 25.45 -20.87 2.36
C ARG A 577 25.68 -21.85 3.50
N CYS A 578 26.64 -21.59 4.39
CA CYS A 578 26.87 -22.41 5.56
C CYS A 578 25.68 -22.38 6.55
N ARG A 579 25.01 -21.23 6.69
CA ARG A 579 23.81 -21.08 7.54
C ARG A 579 22.58 -21.76 6.94
N LEU A 580 22.52 -21.86 5.62
CA LEU A 580 21.41 -22.37 4.84
C LEU A 580 21.87 -23.48 3.87
N PRO A 581 22.46 -24.58 4.38
CA PRO A 581 23.20 -25.55 3.54
C PRO A 581 22.33 -26.28 2.50
N ASP A 582 21.04 -26.46 2.80
CA ASP A 582 20.08 -27.15 1.94
C ASP A 582 19.09 -26.20 1.26
N ALA A 583 19.27 -24.87 1.41
CA ALA A 583 18.32 -23.91 0.87
C ALA A 583 18.53 -23.68 -0.64
N PRO A 584 17.46 -23.45 -1.41
CA PRO A 584 17.56 -22.99 -2.78
C PRO A 584 18.35 -21.68 -2.89
N VAL A 585 18.94 -21.42 -4.06
CA VAL A 585 19.64 -20.15 -4.35
C VAL A 585 18.75 -18.93 -4.09
N LEU A 586 17.46 -19.03 -4.43
CA LEU A 586 16.48 -17.96 -4.19
C LEU A 586 16.41 -17.59 -2.71
N ASP A 587 16.33 -18.57 -1.81
CA ASP A 587 16.26 -18.32 -0.36
C ASP A 587 17.54 -17.66 0.16
N VAL A 588 18.71 -18.05 -0.35
CA VAL A 588 20.01 -17.43 0.00
C VAL A 588 20.05 -15.98 -0.48
N TYR A 589 19.62 -15.72 -1.71
CA TYR A 589 19.53 -14.38 -2.29
C TYR A 589 18.57 -13.48 -1.48
N LEU A 590 17.36 -13.95 -1.19
CA LEU A 590 16.35 -13.18 -0.43
C LEU A 590 16.83 -12.89 1.00
N ALA A 591 17.56 -13.84 1.62
CA ALA A 591 18.17 -13.63 2.93
C ALA A 591 19.25 -12.52 2.87
N LEU A 592 20.15 -12.58 1.89
CA LEU A 592 21.20 -11.58 1.70
C LEU A 592 20.63 -10.19 1.43
N LEU A 593 19.68 -10.08 0.50
CA LEU A 593 19.10 -8.80 0.10
C LEU A 593 18.21 -8.20 1.21
N GLY A 594 17.45 -9.04 1.92
CA GLY A 594 16.67 -8.60 3.08
C GLY A 594 17.55 -8.07 4.21
N ASP A 595 18.64 -8.78 4.53
CA ASP A 595 19.55 -8.35 5.57
C ASP A 595 20.34 -7.10 5.15
N LEU A 596 20.78 -7.02 3.89
CA LEU A 596 21.42 -5.84 3.34
C LEU A 596 20.51 -4.61 3.46
N THR A 597 19.32 -4.67 2.85
CA THR A 597 18.49 -3.48 2.63
C THR A 597 17.79 -2.99 3.90
N PHE A 598 17.45 -3.89 4.82
CA PHE A 598 16.61 -3.57 5.98
C PHE A 598 17.30 -3.86 7.31
N ALA A 599 17.71 -5.11 7.55
CA ALA A 599 18.16 -5.52 8.87
C ALA A 599 19.46 -4.81 9.27
N GLU A 600 20.47 -4.85 8.40
CA GLU A 600 21.77 -4.27 8.66
C GLU A 600 21.72 -2.74 8.63
N TYR A 601 20.99 -2.15 7.68
CA TYR A 601 20.74 -0.71 7.70
C TYR A 601 20.14 -0.25 9.04
N SER A 602 19.09 -0.93 9.49
CA SER A 602 18.41 -0.62 10.76
C SER A 602 19.34 -0.79 11.98
N ASN A 603 20.16 -1.85 12.01
CA ASN A 603 21.15 -2.05 13.08
C ASN A 603 22.19 -0.93 13.10
N ARG A 604 22.70 -0.52 11.94
CA ARG A 604 23.74 0.53 11.85
C ARG A 604 23.20 1.91 12.18
N VAL A 605 21.95 2.21 11.82
CA VAL A 605 21.23 3.42 12.27
C VAL A 605 21.13 3.44 13.80
N ALA A 606 20.73 2.33 14.42
CA ALA A 606 20.67 2.19 15.87
C ALA A 606 22.05 2.36 16.53
N ASP A 607 23.11 1.80 15.94
CA ASP A 607 24.49 1.98 16.42
C ASP A 607 24.97 3.42 16.32
N ALA A 608 24.73 4.08 15.18
CA ALA A 608 25.12 5.46 14.95
C ALA A 608 24.49 6.38 16.00
N HIS A 609 23.18 6.24 16.22
CA HIS A 609 22.45 7.00 17.22
C HIS A 609 22.94 6.73 18.66
N THR A 610 23.21 5.46 18.99
CA THR A 610 23.72 5.08 20.31
C THR A 610 25.12 5.63 20.56
N ARG A 611 26.01 5.59 19.56
CA ARG A 611 27.37 6.17 19.64
C ARG A 611 27.35 7.69 19.82
N ALA A 612 26.31 8.37 19.33
CA ALA A 612 26.09 9.80 19.57
C ALA A 612 25.62 10.13 21.00
N GLY A 613 25.38 9.11 21.84
CA GLY A 613 24.81 9.26 23.19
C GLY A 613 23.29 9.23 23.23
N GLY A 614 22.64 8.89 22.12
CA GLY A 614 21.19 8.78 22.01
C GLY A 614 20.62 7.56 22.74
N ARG A 615 19.35 7.64 23.13
CA ARG A 615 18.62 6.56 23.80
C ARG A 615 17.93 5.68 22.76
N THR A 616 18.55 4.56 22.42
CA THR A 616 18.02 3.61 21.44
C THR A 616 17.50 2.34 22.10
N HIS A 617 16.37 1.83 21.64
CA HIS A 617 15.89 0.48 21.95
C HIS A 617 15.80 -0.33 20.66
N LEU A 618 16.25 -1.59 20.68
CA LEU A 618 16.23 -2.47 19.51
C LEU A 618 15.24 -3.63 19.69
N SER A 619 14.51 -3.95 18.64
CA SER A 619 13.60 -5.08 18.57
C SER A 619 13.60 -5.73 17.19
N ARG A 620 13.09 -6.96 17.12
CA ARG A 620 12.91 -7.72 15.87
C ARG A 620 11.59 -8.44 15.86
N PHE A 621 10.94 -8.46 14.71
CA PHE A 621 9.73 -9.23 14.51
C PHE A 621 10.05 -10.55 13.80
N ALA A 622 9.74 -11.66 14.46
CA ALA A 622 10.11 -13.02 14.05
C ALA A 622 8.91 -13.99 14.09
N ARG A 623 7.68 -13.46 14.06
CA ARG A 623 6.47 -14.29 14.02
C ARG A 623 6.34 -14.96 12.66
N THR A 624 6.20 -16.28 12.66
CA THR A 624 5.87 -17.08 11.47
C THR A 624 4.62 -17.93 11.72
N ARG A 625 3.99 -18.42 10.66
CA ARG A 625 2.90 -19.39 10.74
C ARG A 625 3.05 -20.40 9.61
N SER A 626 2.83 -21.67 9.93
CA SER A 626 2.82 -22.75 8.95
C SER A 626 1.50 -23.51 8.97
N ASP A 627 1.18 -24.18 7.87
CA ASP A 627 0.06 -25.10 7.78
C ASP A 627 0.37 -26.43 8.50
N ALA A 628 -0.59 -27.34 8.53
CA ALA A 628 -0.44 -28.64 9.17
C ALA A 628 0.66 -29.53 8.52
N ALA A 629 1.03 -29.25 7.27
CA ALA A 629 2.12 -29.93 6.56
C ALA A 629 3.48 -29.25 6.78
N GLY A 630 3.54 -28.20 7.61
CA GLY A 630 4.75 -27.44 7.89
C GLY A 630 5.13 -26.41 6.83
N ARG A 631 4.29 -26.21 5.79
CA ARG A 631 4.54 -25.20 4.76
C ARG A 631 4.24 -23.81 5.33
N PRO A 632 5.09 -22.80 5.09
CA PRO A 632 4.86 -21.46 5.61
C PRO A 632 3.60 -20.86 4.99
N LEU A 633 2.63 -20.50 5.83
CA LEU A 633 1.48 -19.66 5.48
C LEU A 633 1.87 -18.19 5.49
N VAL A 634 2.77 -17.81 6.40
CA VAL A 634 3.35 -16.47 6.48
C VAL A 634 4.74 -16.56 7.10
N ARG A 635 5.65 -15.74 6.60
CA ARG A 635 6.98 -15.52 7.17
C ARG A 635 6.99 -14.28 8.04
N ALA A 636 8.08 -14.05 8.75
CA ALA A 636 8.31 -12.78 9.42
C ALA A 636 8.76 -11.73 8.39
N TRP A 637 7.95 -11.51 7.36
CA TRP A 637 8.29 -10.69 6.20
C TRP A 637 7.97 -9.21 6.41
N HIS A 638 8.37 -8.39 5.44
CA HIS A 638 8.15 -6.95 5.48
C HIS A 638 6.68 -6.58 5.79
N CYS A 639 6.48 -5.52 6.59
CA CYS A 639 5.17 -5.05 7.07
C CYS A 639 4.37 -6.00 7.99
N ALA A 640 4.81 -7.25 8.24
CA ALA A 640 4.02 -8.22 9.01
C ALA A 640 3.73 -7.81 10.47
N ASP A 641 4.51 -6.89 11.01
CA ASP A 641 4.41 -6.38 12.37
C ASP A 641 3.38 -5.25 12.53
N VAL A 642 3.09 -4.52 11.45
CA VAL A 642 2.22 -3.33 11.48
C VAL A 642 0.79 -3.64 11.92
N PRO A 643 0.10 -4.68 11.40
CA PRO A 643 -1.26 -4.99 11.84
C PRO A 643 -1.34 -5.31 13.34
N PHE A 644 -0.26 -5.88 13.91
CA PHE A 644 -0.20 -6.17 15.35
C PHE A 644 0.06 -4.91 16.17
N ALA A 645 0.91 -3.99 15.69
CA ALA A 645 1.20 -2.72 16.35
C ALA A 645 -0.01 -1.76 16.35
N PHE A 646 -0.81 -1.75 15.28
CA PHE A 646 -2.04 -0.97 15.18
C PHE A 646 -3.28 -1.64 15.80
N GLY A 647 -3.23 -2.96 16.02
CA GLY A 647 -4.38 -3.73 16.50
C GLY A 647 -5.43 -4.02 15.43
N THR A 648 -5.02 -4.01 14.17
CA THR A 648 -5.85 -4.24 12.98
C THR A 648 -5.70 -5.67 12.45
N HIS A 649 -4.90 -6.53 13.09
CA HIS A 649 -4.63 -7.92 12.67
C HIS A 649 -5.87 -8.80 12.46
N ARG A 650 -7.05 -8.42 12.97
CA ARG A 650 -8.34 -9.08 12.73
C ARG A 650 -9.12 -8.59 11.51
N ASP A 651 -8.63 -7.57 10.82
CA ASP A 651 -9.24 -7.13 9.57
C ASP A 651 -9.02 -8.21 8.50
N PRO A 652 -10.09 -8.77 7.89
CA PRO A 652 -9.96 -9.81 6.87
C PRO A 652 -9.11 -9.39 5.67
N ARG A 653 -9.02 -8.08 5.39
CA ARG A 653 -8.19 -7.54 4.30
C ARG A 653 -6.69 -7.70 4.56
N LEU A 654 -6.30 -7.94 5.81
CA LEU A 654 -4.91 -8.09 6.24
C LEU A 654 -4.51 -9.55 6.47
N GLU A 655 -5.39 -10.52 6.21
CA GLU A 655 -5.10 -11.94 6.40
C GLU A 655 -3.88 -12.41 5.62
N PHE A 656 -3.59 -11.81 4.46
CA PHE A 656 -2.38 -12.12 3.70
C PHE A 656 -1.11 -11.80 4.50
N LEU A 657 -1.05 -10.67 5.23
CA LEU A 657 0.08 -10.30 6.09
C LEU A 657 0.14 -11.10 7.41
N VAL A 658 -0.99 -11.65 7.85
CA VAL A 658 -1.10 -12.36 9.14
C VAL A 658 -1.00 -13.89 8.97
N GLY A 659 -1.17 -14.41 7.76
CA GLY A 659 -1.21 -15.84 7.46
C GLY A 659 -2.56 -16.48 7.78
N GLY A 660 -3.66 -15.82 7.44
CA GLY A 660 -5.04 -16.26 7.69
C GLY A 660 -5.66 -15.73 8.99
N PRO A 661 -6.84 -16.23 9.40
CA PRO A 661 -7.58 -15.74 10.55
C PRO A 661 -6.73 -15.75 11.85
N PRO A 662 -6.75 -14.68 12.66
CA PRO A 662 -5.93 -14.60 13.86
C PRO A 662 -6.26 -15.63 14.93
N THR A 663 -5.23 -16.04 15.65
CA THR A 663 -5.30 -16.91 16.82
C THR A 663 -5.28 -16.11 18.13
N ARG A 664 -5.54 -16.77 19.26
CA ARG A 664 -5.36 -16.15 20.58
C ARG A 664 -3.93 -15.66 20.82
N ALA A 665 -2.92 -16.38 20.31
CA ALA A 665 -1.53 -15.96 20.43
C ALA A 665 -1.25 -14.67 19.66
N ASP A 666 -1.94 -14.47 18.53
CA ASP A 666 -1.88 -13.24 17.74
C ASP A 666 -2.50 -12.06 18.48
N ASP A 667 -3.63 -12.29 19.15
CA ASP A 667 -4.27 -11.28 19.99
C ASP A 667 -3.38 -10.85 21.18
N GLU A 668 -2.75 -11.83 21.83
CA GLU A 668 -1.81 -11.57 22.93
C GLU A 668 -0.55 -10.85 22.44
N LEU A 669 -0.07 -11.17 21.23
CA LEU A 669 1.05 -10.47 20.60
C LEU A 669 0.71 -9.02 20.28
N SER A 670 -0.43 -8.79 19.61
CA SER A 670 -0.90 -7.44 19.28
C SER A 670 -1.12 -6.60 20.54
N ALA A 671 -1.75 -7.16 21.58
CA ALA A 671 -1.94 -6.45 22.85
C ALA A 671 -0.61 -6.00 23.47
N ARG A 672 0.44 -6.82 23.40
CA ARG A 672 1.78 -6.43 23.89
C ARG A 672 2.42 -5.35 23.02
N LEU A 673 2.33 -5.44 21.70
CA LEU A 673 2.89 -4.44 20.78
C LEU A 673 2.22 -3.06 20.93
N ILE A 674 0.88 -3.04 21.00
CA ILE A 674 0.09 -1.82 21.27
C ILE A 674 0.54 -1.17 22.58
N ARG A 675 0.69 -1.97 23.65
CA ARG A 675 1.15 -1.45 24.95
C ARG A 675 2.57 -0.91 24.87
N THR A 676 3.49 -1.62 24.22
CA THR A 676 4.86 -1.16 24.02
C THR A 676 4.92 0.18 23.29
N TRP A 677 4.17 0.34 22.20
CA TRP A 677 4.12 1.60 21.46
C TRP A 677 3.52 2.72 22.31
N ALA A 678 2.46 2.42 23.07
CA ALA A 678 1.86 3.39 23.97
C ALA A 678 2.82 3.84 25.08
N ASP A 679 3.52 2.90 25.71
CA ASP A 679 4.45 3.18 26.81
C ASP A 679 5.70 3.92 26.30
N PHE A 680 6.23 3.56 25.12
CA PHE A 680 7.31 4.29 24.46
C PHE A 680 6.90 5.71 24.08
N ALA A 681 5.74 5.89 23.44
CA ALA A 681 5.24 7.22 23.12
C ALA A 681 4.98 8.07 24.37
N ALA A 682 4.59 7.44 25.48
CA ALA A 682 4.38 8.11 26.75
C ALA A 682 5.68 8.53 27.42
N THR A 683 6.67 7.63 27.50
CA THR A 683 7.81 7.74 28.43
C THR A 683 9.18 7.65 27.77
N GLY A 684 9.29 7.09 26.57
CA GLY A 684 10.56 6.76 25.93
C GLY A 684 11.16 5.44 26.42
N ASP A 685 10.41 4.65 27.18
CA ASP A 685 10.79 3.31 27.63
C ASP A 685 9.75 2.29 27.16
N PRO A 686 10.13 1.35 26.27
CA PRO A 686 9.24 0.31 25.78
C PRO A 686 9.22 -0.95 26.68
N GLY A 687 9.94 -0.95 27.81
CA GLY A 687 9.97 -2.01 28.80
C GLY A 687 11.15 -2.97 28.69
N TRP A 688 12.24 -2.58 27.99
CA TRP A 688 13.48 -3.34 27.93
C TRP A 688 14.70 -2.42 27.86
N GLN A 689 15.88 -3.01 28.04
CA GLN A 689 17.15 -2.27 28.14
C GLN A 689 17.48 -1.49 26.85
N LEU A 690 18.25 -0.40 27.03
CA LEU A 690 18.80 0.38 25.93
C LEU A 690 19.81 -0.47 25.14
N HIS A 691 19.91 -0.19 23.84
CA HIS A 691 20.99 -0.67 23.00
C HIS A 691 22.32 -0.14 23.52
N ASP A 692 23.31 -1.01 23.64
CA ASP A 692 24.63 -0.69 24.19
C ASP A 692 25.70 -0.50 23.10
N GLY A 693 25.30 -0.55 21.83
CA GLY A 693 26.21 -0.45 20.68
C GLY A 693 27.00 -1.73 20.41
N THR A 694 26.71 -2.84 21.10
CA THR A 694 27.35 -4.14 20.91
C THR A 694 26.43 -5.14 20.20
N ASP A 695 26.99 -6.19 19.61
CA ASP A 695 26.21 -7.25 18.95
C ASP A 695 25.49 -8.17 19.94
N ALA A 696 26.02 -8.26 21.17
CA ALA A 696 25.43 -9.03 22.27
C ALA A 696 24.42 -8.20 23.08
N GLY A 697 24.18 -6.95 22.66
CA GLY A 697 23.27 -6.04 23.31
C GLY A 697 21.83 -6.57 23.38
N PRO A 698 21.02 -6.06 24.31
CA PRO A 698 19.66 -6.54 24.53
C PRO A 698 18.76 -6.21 23.32
N VAL A 699 18.24 -7.25 22.65
CA VAL A 699 17.28 -7.12 21.54
C VAL A 699 15.96 -7.80 21.91
N ARG A 700 14.85 -7.07 21.80
CA ARG A 700 13.52 -7.63 22.02
C ARG A 700 13.03 -8.41 20.80
N ILE A 701 12.71 -9.69 20.94
CA ILE A 701 12.15 -10.51 19.86
C ILE A 701 10.63 -10.66 20.02
N TRP A 702 9.88 -10.43 18.94
CA TRP A 702 8.43 -10.61 18.86
C TRP A 702 8.10 -11.88 18.08
N GLY A 703 7.23 -12.75 18.61
CA GLY A 703 6.62 -13.84 17.83
C GLY A 703 7.28 -15.22 17.88
N ALA A 704 8.43 -15.41 18.53
CA ALA A 704 9.05 -16.74 18.69
C ALA A 704 9.85 -16.87 20.02
N PRO A 705 9.93 -18.07 20.63
CA PRO A 705 10.89 -18.38 21.69
C PRO A 705 12.32 -18.63 21.19
N THR A 706 12.49 -18.97 19.91
CA THR A 706 13.77 -19.38 19.31
C THR A 706 13.76 -19.14 17.80
N ALA A 707 14.21 -17.99 17.34
CA ALA A 707 14.75 -17.82 16.00
C ALA A 707 16.17 -17.28 16.19
N SER A 708 17.17 -17.87 15.52
CA SER A 708 18.50 -17.26 15.50
C SER A 708 18.33 -15.88 14.92
N ALA A 709 18.58 -14.84 15.72
CA ALA A 709 18.88 -13.51 15.23
C ALA A 709 19.69 -13.59 13.92
N PRO A 710 19.38 -12.81 12.87
CA PRO A 710 20.32 -12.67 11.76
C PRO A 710 21.68 -12.34 12.40
N PRO A 711 22.77 -13.06 12.04
CA PRO A 711 24.00 -12.86 12.75
C PRO A 711 24.55 -11.54 12.22
N ARG A 712 24.20 -10.44 12.89
CA ARG A 712 24.82 -9.13 12.75
C ARG A 712 26.35 -9.26 12.70
N ALA A 713 26.89 -10.28 13.37
CA ALA A 713 28.28 -10.72 13.27
C ALA A 713 28.78 -10.93 11.82
N LEU A 714 27.96 -11.44 10.89
CA LEU A 714 28.33 -11.61 9.48
C LEU A 714 28.52 -10.28 8.75
N TRP A 715 27.69 -9.28 9.07
CA TRP A 715 27.69 -7.98 8.40
C TRP A 715 28.63 -6.96 9.04
N ARG A 716 29.11 -7.22 10.26
CA ARG A 716 29.91 -6.29 11.05
C ARG A 716 31.15 -5.77 10.33
N GLU A 717 31.87 -6.66 9.66
CA GLU A 717 33.12 -6.34 8.95
C GLU A 717 32.90 -6.01 7.47
N VAL A 718 31.65 -6.09 7.01
CA VAL A 718 31.29 -5.71 5.64
C VAL A 718 31.31 -4.19 5.56
N ASP A 719 32.12 -3.66 4.66
CA ASP A 719 32.08 -2.24 4.31
C ASP A 719 30.76 -1.96 3.59
N TYR A 720 29.93 -1.12 4.19
CA TYR A 720 28.57 -0.82 3.71
C TYR A 720 28.55 0.35 2.73
N ALA A 721 29.59 1.19 2.72
CA ALA A 721 29.73 2.32 1.79
C ALA A 721 29.88 1.89 0.32
N PRO A 722 30.61 0.82 -0.06
CA PRO A 722 30.66 0.34 -1.45
C PRO A 722 29.42 -0.44 -1.88
N VAL A 723 28.48 -0.70 -0.98
CA VAL A 723 27.21 -1.41 -1.23
C VAL A 723 26.06 -0.41 -1.50
N THR A 724 26.36 0.88 -1.65
CA THR A 724 25.37 1.92 -1.93
C THR A 724 24.80 1.80 -3.33
N TRP A 725 23.53 2.21 -3.48
CA TRP A 725 22.72 2.22 -4.71
C TRP A 725 23.24 3.13 -5.84
N ASP A 726 24.49 3.58 -5.78
CA ASP A 726 25.06 4.40 -6.83
C ASP A 726 25.17 3.55 -8.09
N LEU A 727 24.48 4.01 -9.15
CA LEU A 727 24.46 3.43 -10.49
C LEU A 727 25.85 3.50 -11.14
N VAL A 728 26.83 2.78 -10.61
CA VAL A 728 28.09 2.54 -11.31
C VAL A 728 27.82 1.37 -12.25
N SER A 729 27.26 1.70 -13.41
CA SER A 729 27.15 0.79 -14.56
C SER A 729 28.50 0.10 -14.81
N ARG A 730 28.49 -1.18 -15.19
CA ARG A 730 29.69 -1.95 -15.58
C ARG A 730 30.44 -1.36 -16.80
N THR A 731 29.90 -0.33 -17.45
CA THR A 731 30.45 0.33 -18.64
C THR A 731 31.07 1.68 -18.28
N GLY A 732 32.22 1.67 -17.61
CA GLY A 732 32.96 2.89 -17.29
C GLY A 732 34.39 2.58 -16.93
N GLY A 733 35.21 2.23 -17.92
CA GLY A 733 36.67 2.18 -17.76
C GLY A 733 37.16 3.54 -17.28
N SER A 734 37.74 3.56 -16.07
CA SER A 734 38.36 4.74 -15.48
C SER A 734 39.55 5.19 -16.34
N ALA A 735 39.39 6.28 -17.09
CA ALA A 735 40.49 7.19 -17.31
C ALA A 735 40.51 8.16 -16.12
N SER A 736 41.43 7.91 -15.19
CA SER A 736 41.72 8.82 -14.09
C SER A 736 42.09 10.21 -14.64
N VAL A 737 41.35 11.24 -14.24
CA VAL A 737 41.88 12.60 -14.25
C VAL A 737 42.20 12.95 -12.80
N ALA A 738 43.49 12.82 -12.48
CA ALA A 738 44.07 13.27 -11.23
C ALA A 738 43.93 14.80 -11.11
N GLY A 739 43.91 15.24 -9.85
CA GLY A 739 43.47 16.57 -9.44
C GLY A 739 44.25 17.74 -10.02
N SER A 740 43.58 18.89 -9.98
CA SER A 740 44.24 20.18 -10.02
C SER A 740 43.65 21.04 -8.92
N ASP A 741 44.49 21.31 -7.93
CA ASP A 741 44.28 22.26 -6.84
C ASP A 741 43.77 23.61 -7.35
N VAL A 742 42.72 24.12 -6.74
CA VAL A 742 42.31 25.53 -6.89
C VAL A 742 42.60 26.24 -5.58
N ILE A 743 43.73 26.94 -5.58
CA ILE A 743 44.08 28.01 -4.63
C ILE A 743 43.18 29.23 -4.95
N ALA A 744 42.64 29.84 -3.89
CA ALA A 744 41.77 31.02 -3.94
C ALA A 744 42.39 32.23 -4.68
N PRO A 745 41.58 33.13 -5.27
CA PRO A 745 42.10 34.26 -6.05
C PRO A 745 42.42 35.46 -5.15
N ALA A 746 43.55 36.11 -5.43
CA ALA A 746 43.81 37.49 -5.05
C ALA A 746 43.93 38.34 -6.33
N GLU A 747 43.45 39.57 -6.19
CA GLU A 747 43.30 40.65 -7.17
C GLU A 747 44.53 40.90 -8.06
N ASP A 748 44.35 41.19 -9.35
CA ASP A 748 44.48 42.56 -9.90
C ASP A 748 44.53 42.60 -11.45
N GLY A 749 43.84 43.60 -12.01
CA GLY A 749 44.40 44.52 -13.02
C GLY A 749 44.84 44.05 -14.42
N ARG A 750 43.99 44.37 -15.41
CA ARG A 750 44.33 45.07 -16.68
C ARG A 750 45.14 44.37 -17.80
N SER A 751 44.39 44.07 -18.87
CA SER A 751 44.60 44.46 -20.28
C SER A 751 45.95 44.23 -21.01
N ALA A 752 45.81 43.47 -22.11
CA ALA A 752 46.36 43.67 -23.46
C ALA A 752 47.64 42.90 -23.88
N PRO A 753 47.75 42.51 -25.17
CA PRO A 753 48.50 41.34 -25.65
C PRO A 753 49.77 41.72 -26.43
N VAL A 754 50.51 40.72 -26.94
CA VAL A 754 51.05 40.60 -28.33
C VAL A 754 52.32 39.72 -28.42
N SER A 755 52.26 38.82 -29.41
CA SER A 755 53.33 38.23 -30.27
C SER A 755 54.39 37.26 -29.73
N GLY A 756 54.60 36.19 -30.51
CA GLY A 756 55.97 35.70 -30.76
C GLY A 756 56.15 34.18 -30.94
N PHE A 757 55.68 33.62 -32.06
CA PHE A 757 56.28 32.43 -32.69
C PHE A 757 57.78 32.71 -33.06
N PRO A 758 58.67 31.75 -33.44
CA PRO A 758 58.34 30.48 -34.12
C PRO A 758 59.27 29.25 -33.87
N ASP A 759 58.90 28.15 -34.56
CA ASP A 759 59.77 27.20 -35.30
C ASP A 759 60.68 26.19 -34.56
N ARG A 760 60.34 24.89 -34.62
CA ARG A 760 60.80 23.94 -35.67
C ARG A 760 60.52 22.46 -35.34
N VAL A 761 59.80 21.81 -36.25
CA VAL A 761 59.71 20.36 -36.58
C VAL A 761 61.04 19.99 -37.32
N PRO A 762 61.52 18.73 -37.56
CA PRO A 762 60.71 17.51 -37.79
C PRO A 762 61.27 16.11 -37.42
N GLY A 763 60.32 15.18 -37.25
CA GLY A 763 60.20 13.98 -38.10
C GLY A 763 61.02 12.72 -37.78
N ALA A 764 60.35 11.70 -37.25
CA ALA A 764 60.12 10.41 -37.93
C ALA A 764 59.01 9.64 -37.19
#